data_AF-A0A7Y7DEF5-F1
#
_entry.id   AF-A0A7Y7DEF5-F1
#
_cell.length_a   1.000
_cell.length_b   1.000
_cell.length_c   1.000
_cell.angle_alpha   90.00
_cell.angle_beta   90.00
_cell.angle_gamma   90.00
#
_symmetry.space_group_name_H-M   'P 1'
#
loop_
_entity.id
_entity.type
_entity.pdbx_description
1 polymer ?
#
loop_
_entity_poly.entity_id
_entity_poly.type
_entity_poly.pdbx_seq_one_letter_code
_entity_poly.pdbx_strand_id
1 'polypeptide(L)'
;NQNLSFTPSGTNNPDNEDLNTDNTINELENYYEYEIDLRPDNLIVGQNYIVDKVTANVGGEAVNWYLFRIPVRQPDRIQGNITGFKSIRWIRTYLTDFEQPVVLRMANFRMIGSQWRVFQESLFERGFFEIPEPDNSNVTVDVVGIEENSQGSDTQSPYVLPPGINRDRDNTSTVERRLNEQSLRICVEDLAARDARAVFKNLTLDLVQFERIKMFFHADSEDALDGEITAFLRLGTDYTDNYYEIEVPLIITPKGTRDPRQIWPLENEIDIAIQEIVSVKTDRDNQGIPLNLPYSQSIRQYKVTVVGRPELNQTQGAMIGVRNPGTGAGGSRSVCLWANELRVTGQNESNGWAANAFVNAKIADLAVVSASVRHSSIGFGGLETRLSQRSREATTQYDVSTNIKVDKLLPEELGVSIPVYMSVENSNTRPEFDPLNPDVPFEVALQKFETDQERDEYRSIAQDQLKRKNISLNNVRKLKTNPEAPDRFYDISNFSFSYAVGTVTQTNAQIQRYEFKTNRGNITYSFAPKPLSFEPFKNSEGLSSPYLKLIKDFNLNFAPTQLLARVDVDRKFLRSQYRNDQLSTSGVDPLFQKSFFMNRFYTLNWDLSKNLRVDYSSSVMAVVDEPQGDLDTQEKIDSVRSNFWNFGRRTNYNHNVNLNYTIPFDKIPIINWIRADYRYNTTYTWMTGAIGQRDTLGNVIQNTREQTLSGKFDLIRLYNKNKKLEALNAPRRPSIPGRNTPSAEDTIGTPFSNKLLKFLMSVKEVTFNYGLTEGTFLPGYLPNTGLLGMDRAFTNPGLAFIFGSQDPQIRNELAARGLMAPSAELTQPFQQNRAMNLNLGALVEPIRDFRITLNAVKREVGKYQEIFRNSADNPGEYLSISPIRNNSAYSVTTILLGTSFSRDDSQNNSPLFQDFENNRSIIKDRLDALNPANGEYAINGQDVLVPAFLAAYRGKDAGEMNLNPFPKTPLPNWRIDYSGLSRIKGLSDVFTSINISHSYVATYDASNFSNSLQYQQGLELYNTLQNRRFPSEINDEGQFIPIYVLNQVVLSERFSPLIGIDLMTKGRLNIAVNYNKERNLGLNFSNAQVTEQRSNDFGFNLAYTKAGVKVPFKFQGRETILKNDLQLRLDMKIVDTQQVQRKIEEGSTVTNGNLNIQIRPTIGYVINQNLNLTIYFDRTINDPRVTTAFKRASTSFGGQLRFNLSQ
;
A
#
# COMPACT_ATOMS: atom_id res chain seq x y z
N ASN A 1 -10.89 -1.87 -50.41
CA ASN A 1 -10.72 -0.40 -50.41
C ASN A 1 -9.44 -0.05 -51.14
N GLN A 2 -9.51 0.16 -52.45
CA GLN A 2 -8.39 0.51 -53.34
C GLN A 2 -8.65 1.90 -53.95
N ASN A 3 -8.34 2.97 -53.21
CA ASN A 3 -8.10 4.33 -53.71
C ASN A 3 -7.90 5.28 -52.51
N LEU A 4 -6.75 5.17 -51.84
CA LEU A 4 -6.23 6.24 -50.98
C LEU A 4 -5.08 6.91 -51.73
N SER A 5 -5.03 8.25 -51.76
CA SER A 5 -4.00 9.04 -52.46
C SER A 5 -2.64 9.06 -51.77
N PHE A 6 -2.47 8.29 -50.70
CA PHE A 6 -1.25 8.18 -49.90
C PHE A 6 -1.09 6.75 -49.38
N THR A 7 0.16 6.30 -49.30
CA THR A 7 0.51 5.05 -48.62
C THR A 7 0.33 5.28 -47.11
N PRO A 8 -0.56 4.55 -46.42
CA PRO A 8 -0.68 4.68 -44.97
C PRO A 8 0.63 4.26 -44.30
N SER A 9 1.12 5.07 -43.36
CA SER A 9 2.28 4.70 -42.54
C SER A 9 1.97 3.46 -41.71
N GLY A 10 2.98 2.59 -41.52
CA GLY A 10 2.87 1.42 -40.64
C GLY A 10 2.87 1.77 -39.15
N THR A 11 3.32 2.97 -38.79
CA THR A 11 3.43 3.45 -37.40
C THR A 11 3.13 4.95 -37.29
N ASN A 12 2.69 5.39 -36.12
CA ASN A 12 2.52 6.80 -35.76
C ASN A 12 3.64 7.34 -34.85
N ASN A 13 4.57 6.48 -34.46
CA ASN A 13 5.79 6.88 -33.78
C ASN A 13 6.76 7.50 -34.81
N PRO A 14 7.56 8.50 -34.40
CA PRO A 14 8.66 8.97 -35.22
C PRO A 14 9.71 7.86 -35.34
N ASP A 15 10.37 7.77 -36.50
CA ASP A 15 11.55 6.93 -36.67
C ASP A 15 12.71 7.58 -35.91
N ASN A 16 13.24 6.88 -34.90
CA ASN A 16 14.38 7.31 -34.10
C ASN A 16 15.44 6.19 -34.01
N GLU A 17 16.61 6.53 -33.47
CA GLU A 17 17.73 5.59 -33.30
C GLU A 17 17.66 4.79 -31.98
N ASP A 18 16.56 4.93 -31.23
CA ASP A 18 16.31 4.26 -29.95
C ASP A 18 15.18 3.22 -30.09
N LEU A 19 15.58 1.96 -30.21
CA LEU A 19 14.67 0.84 -30.43
C LEU A 19 13.95 0.35 -29.14
N ASN A 20 14.46 0.67 -27.94
CA ASN A 20 13.88 0.24 -26.65
C ASN A 20 13.26 1.38 -25.85
N THR A 21 13.21 2.60 -26.39
CA THR A 21 12.61 3.78 -25.76
C THR A 21 13.25 4.14 -24.41
N ASP A 22 14.58 3.94 -24.25
CA ASP A 22 15.31 4.34 -23.04
C ASP A 22 15.84 5.78 -23.08
N ASN A 23 15.59 6.49 -24.18
CA ASN A 23 16.05 7.85 -24.50
C ASN A 23 17.58 7.98 -24.62
N THR A 24 18.26 6.87 -24.87
CA THR A 24 19.69 6.82 -25.14
C THR A 24 19.98 6.02 -26.41
N ILE A 25 21.14 6.27 -27.02
CA ILE A 25 21.63 5.47 -28.15
C ILE A 25 22.69 4.52 -27.59
N ASN A 26 22.53 3.22 -27.84
CA ASN A 26 23.50 2.21 -27.42
C ASN A 26 24.43 1.85 -28.57
N GLU A 27 25.69 2.28 -28.49
CA GLU A 27 26.71 2.09 -29.52
C GLU A 27 27.56 0.82 -29.33
N LEU A 28 27.26 -0.02 -28.34
CA LEU A 28 28.07 -1.20 -27.99
C LEU A 28 27.75 -2.41 -28.87
N GLU A 29 28.73 -2.86 -29.68
CA GLU A 29 28.63 -4.06 -30.52
C GLU A 29 29.30 -5.29 -29.87
N ASN A 30 28.56 -5.99 -29.01
CA ASN A 30 28.97 -7.25 -28.38
C ASN A 30 27.89 -8.33 -28.63
N TYR A 31 28.19 -9.38 -29.39
CA TYR A 31 27.17 -10.36 -29.82
C TYR A 31 27.71 -11.78 -30.03
N TYR A 32 26.77 -12.73 -30.04
CA TYR A 32 26.96 -14.12 -30.43
C TYR A 32 26.44 -14.32 -31.85
N GLU A 33 27.26 -14.91 -32.71
CA GLU A 33 26.96 -15.14 -34.12
C GLU A 33 26.73 -16.64 -34.39
N TYR A 34 25.71 -16.91 -35.22
CA TYR A 34 25.30 -18.25 -35.63
C TYR A 34 25.09 -18.23 -37.15
N GLU A 35 25.89 -19.01 -37.87
CA GLU A 35 25.89 -19.06 -39.33
C GLU A 35 25.00 -20.21 -39.83
N ILE A 36 24.13 -19.94 -40.80
CA ILE A 36 23.26 -20.97 -41.39
C ILE A 36 23.52 -21.01 -42.89
N ASP A 37 24.05 -22.12 -43.37
CA ASP A 37 24.37 -22.29 -44.78
C ASP A 37 23.14 -22.73 -45.58
N LEU A 38 22.62 -21.89 -46.47
CA LEU A 38 21.41 -22.20 -47.24
C LEU A 38 21.70 -22.80 -48.63
N ARG A 39 22.94 -23.28 -48.88
CA ARG A 39 23.29 -24.00 -50.10
C ARG A 39 22.53 -25.33 -50.20
N PRO A 40 21.96 -25.69 -51.37
CA PRO A 40 21.17 -26.92 -51.54
C PRO A 40 21.86 -28.22 -51.08
N ASP A 41 23.17 -28.34 -51.29
CA ASP A 41 23.96 -29.52 -50.93
C ASP A 41 24.11 -29.70 -49.40
N ASN A 42 23.97 -28.61 -48.63
CA ASN A 42 24.12 -28.58 -47.17
C ASN A 42 22.76 -28.61 -46.43
N LEU A 43 21.65 -28.83 -47.14
CA LEU A 43 20.31 -28.97 -46.56
C LEU A 43 19.96 -30.44 -46.26
N ILE A 44 20.84 -31.12 -45.52
CA ILE A 44 20.73 -32.53 -45.11
C ILE A 44 20.39 -32.60 -43.60
N VAL A 45 19.45 -33.47 -43.24
CA VAL A 45 19.06 -33.69 -41.82
C VAL A 45 20.26 -34.23 -41.04
N GLY A 46 20.56 -33.64 -39.88
CA GLY A 46 21.71 -33.96 -39.04
C GLY A 46 22.92 -33.05 -39.24
N GLN A 47 22.89 -32.16 -40.23
CA GLN A 47 23.92 -31.14 -40.47
C GLN A 47 23.30 -29.73 -40.44
N ASN A 48 24.12 -28.69 -40.28
CA ASN A 48 23.70 -27.29 -40.44
C ASN A 48 22.46 -26.90 -39.59
N TYR A 49 22.41 -27.41 -38.36
CA TYR A 49 21.30 -27.24 -37.39
C TYR A 49 19.93 -27.77 -37.85
N ILE A 50 19.85 -28.57 -38.92
CA ILE A 50 18.60 -29.16 -39.41
C ILE A 50 18.31 -30.44 -38.63
N VAL A 51 17.23 -30.44 -37.86
CA VAL A 51 16.80 -31.59 -37.04
C VAL A 51 15.78 -32.46 -37.75
N ASP A 52 14.96 -31.87 -38.63
CA ASP A 52 13.95 -32.61 -39.39
C ASP A 52 13.61 -31.91 -40.73
N LYS A 53 13.07 -32.68 -41.66
CA LYS A 53 12.59 -32.22 -42.98
C LYS A 53 11.27 -32.92 -43.33
N VAL A 54 10.22 -32.12 -43.49
CA VAL A 54 8.92 -32.61 -43.98
C VAL A 54 8.70 -32.14 -45.41
N THR A 55 8.44 -33.08 -46.33
CA THR A 55 8.11 -32.77 -47.73
C THR A 55 6.61 -32.88 -47.94
N ALA A 56 5.97 -31.80 -48.40
CA ALA A 56 4.54 -31.76 -48.71
C ALA A 56 4.33 -31.43 -50.19
N ASN A 57 3.36 -32.08 -50.83
CA ASN A 57 2.97 -31.75 -52.20
C ASN A 57 1.88 -30.67 -52.15
N VAL A 58 2.22 -29.44 -52.56
CA VAL A 58 1.30 -28.30 -52.57
C VAL A 58 1.13 -27.84 -54.02
N GLY A 59 -0.04 -28.10 -54.59
CA GLY A 59 -0.34 -27.67 -55.97
C GLY A 59 0.45 -28.40 -57.06
N GLY A 60 0.99 -29.59 -56.79
CA GLY A 60 1.80 -30.36 -57.76
C GLY A 60 3.31 -30.14 -57.61
N GLU A 61 3.75 -29.20 -56.77
CA GLU A 61 5.16 -28.96 -56.44
C GLU A 61 5.51 -29.56 -55.07
N ALA A 62 6.68 -30.21 -54.99
CA ALA A 62 7.22 -30.71 -53.74
C ALA A 62 7.85 -29.56 -52.96
N VAL A 63 7.19 -29.15 -51.87
CA VAL A 63 7.65 -28.10 -50.96
C VAL A 63 8.27 -28.74 -49.72
N ASN A 64 9.50 -28.37 -49.40
CA ASN A 64 10.21 -28.84 -48.20
C ASN A 64 10.06 -27.82 -47.06
N TRP A 65 9.71 -28.31 -45.89
CA TRP A 65 9.77 -27.59 -44.62
C TRP A 65 10.94 -28.11 -43.79
N TYR A 66 11.94 -27.25 -43.57
CA TYR A 66 13.12 -27.55 -42.78
C TYR A 66 12.95 -27.01 -41.35
N LEU A 67 13.25 -27.86 -40.36
CA LEU A 67 13.26 -27.46 -38.95
C LEU A 67 14.70 -27.18 -38.50
N PHE A 68 15.03 -25.91 -38.35
CA PHE A 68 16.31 -25.46 -37.79
C PHE A 68 16.23 -25.34 -36.26
N ARG A 69 17.21 -25.92 -35.55
CA ARG A 69 17.36 -25.81 -34.08
C ARG A 69 18.78 -25.42 -33.74
N ILE A 70 18.98 -24.13 -33.49
CA ILE A 70 20.29 -23.53 -33.22
C ILE A 70 20.57 -23.57 -31.70
N PRO A 71 21.65 -24.23 -31.24
CA PRO A 71 22.01 -24.28 -29.83
C PRO A 71 22.63 -22.93 -29.41
N VAL A 72 21.82 -22.05 -28.84
CA VAL A 72 22.22 -20.69 -28.45
C VAL A 72 23.35 -20.60 -27.42
N ARG A 73 23.91 -21.71 -26.91
CA ARG A 73 25.07 -21.69 -26.00
C ARG A 73 26.38 -22.07 -26.68
N GLN A 74 26.31 -22.48 -27.94
CA GLN A 74 27.44 -22.89 -28.77
C GLN A 74 27.48 -21.98 -30.00
N PRO A 75 27.93 -20.72 -29.84
CA PRO A 75 28.04 -19.78 -30.95
C PRO A 75 29.19 -20.16 -31.88
N ASP A 76 29.06 -19.89 -33.18
CA ASP A 76 30.13 -20.08 -34.16
C ASP A 76 31.22 -19.01 -33.98
N ARG A 77 30.78 -17.78 -33.64
CA ARG A 77 31.68 -16.65 -33.37
C ARG A 77 31.16 -15.79 -32.23
N ILE A 78 32.10 -15.33 -31.41
CA ILE A 78 31.86 -14.36 -30.32
C ILE A 78 32.54 -13.05 -30.72
N GLN A 79 31.76 -11.98 -30.83
CA GLN A 79 32.28 -10.64 -31.11
C GLN A 79 32.27 -9.79 -29.83
N GLY A 80 33.42 -9.22 -29.49
CA GLY A 80 33.60 -8.35 -28.32
C GLY A 80 33.71 -9.10 -26.99
N ASN A 81 33.55 -8.38 -25.87
CA ASN A 81 33.78 -8.91 -24.52
C ASN A 81 32.49 -9.41 -23.84
N ILE A 82 31.69 -10.21 -24.53
CA ILE A 82 30.44 -10.75 -23.99
C ILE A 82 30.68 -12.04 -23.17
N THR A 83 30.37 -11.99 -21.87
CA THR A 83 30.58 -13.09 -20.94
C THR A 83 29.23 -13.68 -20.47
N GLY A 84 28.54 -14.37 -21.38
CA GLY A 84 27.35 -15.18 -21.10
C GLY A 84 26.02 -14.59 -21.55
N PHE A 85 24.94 -15.31 -21.28
CA PHE A 85 23.58 -15.06 -21.81
C PHE A 85 22.63 -14.33 -20.84
N LYS A 86 23.16 -13.66 -19.80
CA LYS A 86 22.33 -13.01 -18.77
C LYS A 86 21.64 -11.73 -19.27
N SER A 87 22.21 -11.03 -20.24
CA SER A 87 21.73 -9.73 -20.70
C SER A 87 21.79 -9.61 -22.23
N ILE A 88 21.00 -10.42 -22.92
CA ILE A 88 20.78 -10.31 -24.36
C ILE A 88 19.59 -9.39 -24.61
N ARG A 89 19.79 -8.30 -25.38
CA ARG A 89 18.75 -7.29 -25.66
C ARG A 89 18.19 -7.37 -27.08
N TRP A 90 19.03 -7.71 -28.05
CA TRP A 90 18.74 -7.59 -29.48
C TRP A 90 19.03 -8.88 -30.22
N ILE A 91 18.25 -9.14 -31.27
CA ILE A 91 18.51 -10.18 -32.27
C ILE A 91 18.60 -9.46 -33.61
N ARG A 92 19.72 -9.62 -34.31
CA ARG A 92 19.94 -9.07 -35.65
C ARG A 92 20.07 -10.23 -36.63
N THR A 93 19.15 -10.33 -37.58
CA THR A 93 19.24 -11.27 -38.70
C THR A 93 19.62 -10.51 -39.97
N TYR A 94 20.54 -11.05 -40.74
CA TYR A 94 20.97 -10.47 -42.01
C TYR A 94 21.27 -11.59 -43.01
N LEU A 95 21.16 -11.28 -44.31
CA LEU A 95 21.38 -12.22 -45.40
C LEU A 95 22.54 -11.73 -46.25
N THR A 96 23.49 -12.62 -46.56
CA THR A 96 24.67 -12.36 -47.39
C THR A 96 24.80 -13.43 -48.46
N ASP A 97 25.60 -13.17 -49.49
CA ASP A 97 26.06 -14.15 -50.49
C ASP A 97 24.97 -14.81 -51.37
N PHE A 98 23.85 -14.13 -51.60
CA PHE A 98 22.83 -14.55 -52.57
C PHE A 98 23.03 -13.88 -53.94
N GLU A 99 23.06 -14.68 -55.02
CA GLU A 99 23.18 -14.17 -56.40
C GLU A 99 21.90 -13.49 -56.92
N GLN A 100 20.73 -13.86 -56.38
CA GLN A 100 19.41 -13.35 -56.75
C GLN A 100 18.60 -12.97 -55.51
N PRO A 101 17.62 -12.05 -55.61
CA PRO A 101 16.74 -11.73 -54.50
C PRO A 101 15.98 -12.97 -54.00
N VAL A 102 16.12 -13.28 -52.71
CA VAL A 102 15.46 -14.43 -52.07
C VAL A 102 14.36 -14.00 -51.10
N VAL A 103 13.37 -14.86 -50.92
CA VAL A 103 12.32 -14.69 -49.91
C VAL A 103 12.36 -15.87 -48.95
N LEU A 104 12.81 -15.62 -47.72
CA LEU A 104 12.74 -16.60 -46.65
C LEU A 104 11.39 -16.48 -45.94
N ARG A 105 10.65 -17.58 -45.85
CA ARG A 105 9.37 -17.66 -45.13
C ARG A 105 9.56 -18.46 -43.85
N MET A 106 9.61 -17.77 -42.72
CA MET A 106 9.67 -18.41 -41.41
C MET A 106 8.24 -18.61 -40.88
N ALA A 107 7.77 -19.86 -40.85
CA ALA A 107 6.45 -20.16 -40.29
C ALA A 107 6.40 -19.92 -38.78
N ASN A 108 7.50 -20.21 -38.08
CA ASN A 108 7.60 -20.03 -36.64
C ASN A 108 9.05 -19.72 -36.24
N PHE A 109 9.35 -18.46 -35.95
CA PHE A 109 10.65 -18.02 -35.45
C PHE A 109 10.53 -17.70 -33.96
N ARG A 110 11.11 -18.56 -33.11
CA ARG A 110 11.01 -18.45 -31.65
C ARG A 110 12.29 -18.91 -30.96
N MET A 111 12.57 -18.35 -29.78
CA MET A 111 13.54 -18.91 -28.84
C MET A 111 12.85 -19.96 -27.98
N ILE A 112 13.46 -21.14 -27.85
CA ILE A 112 12.94 -22.25 -27.05
C ILE A 112 13.86 -22.46 -25.84
N GLY A 113 13.30 -22.44 -24.65
CA GLY A 113 14.02 -22.75 -23.41
C GLY A 113 13.61 -24.11 -22.85
N SER A 114 14.58 -24.98 -22.57
CA SER A 114 14.32 -26.21 -21.81
C SER A 114 14.13 -25.90 -20.33
N GLN A 115 13.16 -26.56 -19.70
CA GLN A 115 13.01 -26.55 -18.24
C GLN A 115 14.01 -27.49 -17.54
N TRP A 116 14.53 -28.47 -18.27
CA TRP A 116 15.56 -29.40 -17.82
C TRP A 116 16.93 -28.83 -18.13
N ARG A 117 17.82 -28.83 -17.13
CA ARG A 117 19.16 -28.27 -17.22
C ARG A 117 20.19 -29.39 -17.11
N VAL A 118 21.25 -29.33 -17.92
CA VAL A 118 22.38 -30.25 -17.77
C VAL A 118 23.03 -30.04 -16.41
N PHE A 119 23.19 -31.11 -15.65
CA PHE A 119 23.95 -31.11 -14.40
C PHE A 119 25.44 -30.99 -14.72
N GLN A 120 26.10 -29.98 -14.18
CA GLN A 120 27.47 -29.63 -14.61
C GLN A 120 28.57 -30.29 -13.78
N GLU A 121 28.24 -30.76 -12.57
CA GLU A 121 29.20 -31.38 -11.67
C GLU A 121 29.40 -32.86 -12.00
N SER A 122 30.51 -33.44 -11.55
CA SER A 122 30.84 -34.83 -11.81
C SER A 122 29.87 -35.78 -11.10
N LEU A 123 29.35 -36.75 -11.85
CA LEU A 123 28.52 -37.86 -11.36
C LEU A 123 29.26 -39.19 -11.38
N PHE A 124 30.60 -39.14 -11.50
CA PHE A 124 31.46 -40.30 -11.48
C PHE A 124 31.27 -41.08 -10.17
N GLU A 125 31.34 -42.41 -10.24
CA GLU A 125 31.19 -43.28 -9.08
C GLU A 125 32.14 -42.87 -7.94
N ARG A 126 31.66 -42.78 -6.69
CA ARG A 126 32.50 -42.41 -5.54
C ARG A 126 33.41 -43.59 -5.16
N GLY A 127 34.72 -43.40 -5.17
CA GLY A 127 35.69 -44.44 -4.79
C GLY A 127 37.11 -43.91 -4.51
N PHE A 128 38.06 -44.81 -4.28
CA PHE A 128 39.48 -44.49 -4.00
C PHE A 128 40.29 -44.25 -5.29
N PHE A 129 39.80 -43.41 -6.19
CA PHE A 129 40.46 -43.05 -7.45
C PHE A 129 40.25 -41.57 -7.76
N GLU A 130 41.09 -41.00 -8.62
CA GLU A 130 40.99 -39.61 -9.06
C GLU A 130 39.72 -39.42 -9.90
N ILE A 131 38.89 -38.45 -9.53
CA ILE A 131 37.66 -38.10 -10.24
C ILE A 131 38.07 -37.22 -11.44
N PRO A 132 37.80 -37.63 -12.69
CA PRO A 132 38.09 -36.80 -13.85
C PRO A 132 37.31 -35.48 -13.80
N GLU A 133 37.87 -34.41 -14.35
CA GLU A 133 37.10 -33.18 -14.55
C GLU A 133 35.92 -33.46 -15.50
N PRO A 134 34.70 -33.03 -15.14
CA PRO A 134 33.51 -33.31 -15.94
C PRO A 134 33.55 -32.51 -17.25
N ASP A 135 33.65 -33.20 -18.38
CA ASP A 135 33.36 -32.64 -19.71
C ASP A 135 31.88 -32.87 -20.05
N ASN A 136 31.13 -31.79 -20.19
CA ASN A 136 29.70 -31.79 -20.53
C ASN A 136 29.43 -31.40 -21.99
N SER A 137 30.47 -31.19 -22.80
CA SER A 137 30.33 -30.84 -24.23
C SER A 137 29.69 -31.96 -25.06
N ASN A 138 29.75 -33.19 -24.56
CA ASN A 138 29.19 -34.40 -25.15
C ASN A 138 27.70 -34.64 -24.84
N VAL A 139 27.03 -33.75 -24.08
CA VAL A 139 25.61 -33.90 -23.73
C VAL A 139 24.74 -32.91 -24.49
N THR A 140 23.74 -33.44 -25.21
CA THR A 140 22.70 -32.63 -25.83
C THR A 140 21.34 -32.94 -25.21
N VAL A 141 20.60 -31.87 -24.88
CA VAL A 141 19.27 -31.96 -24.25
C VAL A 141 18.25 -31.37 -25.19
N ASP A 142 17.22 -32.16 -25.47
CA ASP A 142 16.24 -31.83 -26.46
C ASP A 142 14.85 -32.36 -26.10
N VAL A 143 13.86 -32.03 -26.91
CA VAL A 143 12.50 -32.55 -26.81
C VAL A 143 12.12 -33.19 -28.13
N VAL A 144 11.59 -34.41 -28.04
CA VAL A 144 10.97 -35.13 -29.16
C VAL A 144 9.47 -35.16 -28.95
N GLY A 145 8.68 -34.99 -30.03
CA GLY A 145 7.22 -34.99 -29.91
C GLY A 145 6.51 -35.63 -31.08
N ILE A 146 5.24 -35.97 -30.88
CA ILE A 146 4.45 -36.71 -31.87
C ILE A 146 4.13 -35.89 -33.14
N GLU A 147 4.02 -34.57 -33.01
CA GLU A 147 3.74 -33.68 -34.15
C GLU A 147 4.98 -33.37 -35.00
N GLU A 148 6.17 -33.33 -34.38
CA GLU A 148 7.42 -32.93 -35.03
C GLU A 148 8.34 -34.12 -35.37
N ASN A 149 8.23 -35.29 -34.70
CA ASN A 149 9.22 -36.38 -34.81
C ASN A 149 8.62 -37.78 -35.07
N SER A 150 7.42 -37.87 -35.67
CA SER A 150 6.71 -39.15 -35.86
C SER A 150 7.09 -39.96 -37.12
N GLN A 151 7.90 -39.39 -38.03
CA GLN A 151 8.27 -40.07 -39.27
C GLN A 151 9.39 -41.11 -39.11
N GLY A 152 10.44 -40.79 -38.35
CA GLY A 152 11.63 -41.65 -38.17
C GLY A 152 12.53 -41.73 -39.41
N SER A 153 13.65 -42.45 -39.31
CA SER A 153 14.55 -42.81 -40.43
C SER A 153 15.16 -44.21 -40.22
N ASP A 154 15.97 -44.69 -41.16
CA ASP A 154 16.70 -45.96 -41.03
C ASP A 154 17.71 -45.96 -39.86
N THR A 155 18.12 -44.76 -39.39
CA THR A 155 19.09 -44.57 -38.31
C THR A 155 18.47 -44.01 -37.02
N GLN A 156 17.26 -43.45 -37.09
CA GLN A 156 16.57 -42.79 -35.98
C GLN A 156 15.18 -43.37 -35.73
N SER A 157 14.94 -43.77 -34.48
CA SER A 157 13.63 -44.25 -34.04
C SER A 157 12.54 -43.16 -34.18
N PRO A 158 11.33 -43.47 -34.71
CA PRO A 158 10.22 -42.52 -34.73
C PRO A 158 9.63 -42.34 -33.33
N TYR A 159 9.18 -41.12 -33.00
CA TYR A 159 8.45 -40.92 -31.76
C TYR A 159 7.01 -41.46 -31.88
N VAL A 160 6.71 -42.48 -31.07
CA VAL A 160 5.37 -43.04 -30.92
C VAL A 160 4.89 -42.88 -29.47
N LEU A 161 3.58 -42.77 -29.28
CA LEU A 161 2.99 -42.66 -27.95
C LEU A 161 3.35 -43.91 -27.12
N PRO A 162 3.78 -43.75 -25.85
CA PRO A 162 3.97 -44.89 -24.96
C PRO A 162 2.68 -45.71 -24.82
N PRO A 163 2.78 -47.05 -24.74
CA PRO A 163 1.62 -47.90 -24.55
C PRO A 163 0.77 -47.47 -23.35
N GLY A 164 -0.53 -47.25 -23.56
CA GLY A 164 -1.48 -46.85 -22.51
C GLY A 164 -1.65 -45.34 -22.30
N ILE A 165 -0.85 -44.50 -22.98
CA ILE A 165 -0.99 -43.04 -22.94
C ILE A 165 -1.79 -42.55 -24.14
N ASN A 166 -2.76 -41.67 -23.88
CA ASN A 166 -3.58 -41.02 -24.89
C ASN A 166 -3.28 -39.52 -24.90
N ARG A 167 -3.31 -38.90 -26.08
CA ARG A 167 -3.15 -37.45 -26.21
C ARG A 167 -4.31 -36.71 -25.54
N ASP A 168 -3.96 -35.69 -24.75
CA ASP A 168 -4.92 -34.80 -24.12
C ASP A 168 -5.76 -34.02 -25.15
N ARG A 169 -6.99 -33.68 -24.77
CA ARG A 169 -7.94 -32.91 -25.58
C ARG A 169 -8.26 -31.58 -24.89
N ASP A 170 -8.24 -30.49 -25.66
CA ASP A 170 -8.66 -29.18 -25.17
C ASP A 170 -10.19 -29.06 -25.19
N ASN A 171 -10.81 -29.21 -24.03
CA ASN A 171 -12.27 -29.11 -23.85
C ASN A 171 -12.79 -27.66 -23.81
N THR A 172 -11.92 -26.64 -23.85
CA THR A 172 -12.33 -25.22 -23.84
C THR A 172 -12.61 -24.69 -25.25
N SER A 173 -12.08 -25.37 -26.27
CA SER A 173 -12.30 -25.06 -27.67
C SER A 173 -13.57 -25.74 -28.18
N THR A 174 -14.36 -25.03 -29.01
CA THR A 174 -15.53 -25.62 -29.69
C THR A 174 -15.15 -26.64 -30.76
N VAL A 175 -13.89 -26.62 -31.22
CA VAL A 175 -13.29 -27.62 -32.13
C VAL A 175 -12.40 -28.54 -31.31
N GLU A 176 -12.58 -29.85 -31.46
CA GLU A 176 -11.76 -30.86 -30.79
C GLU A 176 -10.30 -30.74 -31.26
N ARG A 177 -9.42 -30.31 -30.36
CA ARG A 177 -7.97 -30.20 -30.61
C ARG A 177 -7.24 -31.14 -29.68
N ARG A 178 -6.35 -31.96 -30.24
CA ARG A 178 -5.43 -32.80 -29.47
C ARG A 178 -4.19 -31.99 -29.15
N LEU A 179 -3.75 -32.01 -27.89
CA LEU A 179 -2.51 -31.38 -27.49
C LEU A 179 -1.31 -32.21 -27.97
N ASN A 180 -0.17 -31.55 -28.15
CA ASN A 180 1.06 -32.22 -28.54
C ASN A 180 1.57 -33.07 -27.36
N GLU A 181 2.07 -34.27 -27.67
CA GLU A 181 2.74 -35.16 -26.72
C GLU A 181 4.24 -35.05 -26.93
N GLN A 182 5.01 -34.91 -25.84
CA GLN A 182 6.45 -34.68 -25.89
C GLN A 182 7.20 -35.50 -24.84
N SER A 183 8.43 -35.90 -25.16
CA SER A 183 9.38 -36.57 -24.25
C SER A 183 10.72 -35.84 -24.24
N LEU A 184 11.39 -35.90 -23.09
CA LEU A 184 12.74 -35.39 -22.92
C LEU A 184 13.72 -36.34 -23.62
N ARG A 185 14.58 -35.81 -24.50
CA ARG A 185 15.68 -36.54 -25.15
C ARG A 185 17.01 -36.07 -24.57
N ILE A 186 17.81 -37.02 -24.09
CA ILE A 186 19.16 -36.80 -23.58
C ILE A 186 20.09 -37.67 -24.41
N CYS A 187 20.91 -37.05 -25.27
CA CYS A 187 21.92 -37.79 -26.03
C CYS A 187 23.29 -37.48 -25.46
N VAL A 188 24.07 -38.53 -25.23
CA VAL A 188 25.42 -38.47 -24.66
C VAL A 188 26.35 -39.22 -25.59
N GLU A 189 27.37 -38.53 -26.09
CA GLU A 189 28.44 -39.13 -26.87
C GLU A 189 29.61 -39.54 -25.97
N ASP A 190 30.29 -40.65 -26.27
CA ASP A 190 31.52 -41.09 -25.59
C ASP A 190 31.41 -41.17 -24.04
N LEU A 191 30.32 -41.71 -23.50
CA LEU A 191 30.12 -41.87 -22.06
C LEU A 191 31.11 -42.88 -21.47
N ALA A 192 32.10 -42.38 -20.72
CA ALA A 192 33.15 -43.19 -20.10
C ALA A 192 32.61 -44.21 -19.08
N ALA A 193 33.35 -45.31 -18.89
CA ALA A 193 33.01 -46.31 -17.88
C ALA A 193 33.03 -45.72 -16.46
N ARG A 194 32.03 -46.07 -15.64
CA ARG A 194 31.75 -45.55 -14.28
C ARG A 194 31.34 -44.08 -14.21
N ASP A 195 31.11 -43.45 -15.35
CA ASP A 195 30.63 -42.08 -15.44
C ASP A 195 29.13 -42.02 -15.73
N ALA A 196 28.53 -40.87 -15.43
CA ALA A 196 27.12 -40.59 -15.67
C ALA A 196 26.92 -39.15 -16.15
N ARG A 197 25.89 -38.95 -16.98
CA ARG A 197 25.42 -37.62 -17.39
C ARG A 197 23.94 -37.51 -17.11
N ALA A 198 23.52 -36.35 -16.62
CA ALA A 198 22.16 -36.15 -16.18
C ALA A 198 21.67 -34.73 -16.45
N VAL A 199 20.36 -34.62 -16.45
CA VAL A 199 19.65 -33.35 -16.43
C VAL A 199 18.78 -33.28 -15.19
N PHE A 200 18.60 -32.08 -14.67
CA PHE A 200 17.82 -31.84 -13.48
C PHE A 200 16.76 -30.77 -13.69
N LYS A 201 15.72 -30.86 -12.86
CA LYS A 201 14.63 -29.91 -12.78
C LYS A 201 14.28 -29.70 -11.32
N ASN A 202 14.21 -28.43 -10.92
CA ASN A 202 13.68 -28.07 -9.62
C ASN A 202 12.15 -28.27 -9.66
N LEU A 203 11.63 -28.99 -8.67
CA LEU A 203 10.21 -29.26 -8.51
C LEU A 203 9.80 -29.17 -7.04
N THR A 204 8.52 -29.21 -6.74
CA THR A 204 8.04 -29.28 -5.36
C THR A 204 6.91 -30.28 -5.34
N LEU A 205 7.27 -31.52 -5.01
CA LEU A 205 6.36 -32.66 -5.03
C LEU A 205 6.26 -33.28 -3.65
N ASP A 206 5.05 -33.75 -3.37
CA ASP A 206 4.69 -34.49 -2.17
C ASP A 206 4.17 -35.85 -2.61
N LEU A 207 5.04 -36.85 -2.52
CA LEU A 207 4.83 -38.16 -3.10
C LEU A 207 4.24 -39.15 -2.08
N VAL A 208 4.28 -38.82 -0.78
CA VAL A 208 3.97 -39.74 0.33
C VAL A 208 2.53 -40.26 0.34
N GLN A 209 1.59 -39.55 -0.29
CA GLN A 209 0.18 -39.98 -0.38
C GLN A 209 -0.11 -40.91 -1.56
N PHE A 210 0.90 -41.22 -2.38
CA PHE A 210 0.78 -42.11 -3.52
C PHE A 210 1.47 -43.44 -3.24
N GLU A 211 1.04 -44.50 -3.93
CA GLU A 211 1.56 -45.85 -3.72
C GLU A 211 2.79 -46.14 -4.57
N ARG A 212 2.81 -45.68 -5.84
CA ARG A 212 3.83 -46.05 -6.83
C ARG A 212 4.26 -44.87 -7.68
N ILE A 213 5.53 -44.87 -8.07
CA ILE A 213 6.11 -43.96 -9.06
C ILE A 213 6.32 -44.74 -10.35
N LYS A 214 5.91 -44.15 -11.47
CA LYS A 214 6.11 -44.73 -12.80
C LYS A 214 6.75 -43.76 -13.78
N MET A 215 7.60 -44.27 -14.66
CA MET A 215 8.23 -43.48 -15.72
C MET A 215 8.70 -44.37 -16.88
N PHE A 216 8.50 -43.93 -18.12
CA PHE A 216 8.98 -44.66 -19.30
C PHE A 216 10.37 -44.20 -19.72
N PHE A 217 11.22 -45.17 -20.05
CA PHE A 217 12.49 -44.94 -20.73
C PHE A 217 12.56 -45.65 -22.07
N HIS A 218 13.17 -44.99 -23.04
CA HIS A 218 13.56 -45.54 -24.32
C HIS A 218 15.06 -45.27 -24.52
N ALA A 219 15.80 -46.24 -25.03
CA ALA A 219 17.22 -46.11 -25.29
C ALA A 219 17.52 -46.45 -26.75
N ASP A 220 18.26 -45.58 -27.40
CA ASP A 220 18.75 -45.73 -28.77
C ASP A 220 20.27 -45.55 -28.77
N SER A 221 21.01 -46.54 -29.26
CA SER A 221 22.48 -46.57 -29.30
C SER A 221 22.94 -47.42 -30.48
N GLU A 222 24.12 -47.12 -31.03
CA GLU A 222 24.75 -47.90 -32.11
C GLU A 222 25.85 -48.83 -31.59
N ASP A 223 26.38 -48.57 -30.39
CA ASP A 223 27.58 -49.21 -29.84
C ASP A 223 27.36 -49.89 -28.48
N ALA A 224 26.22 -49.67 -27.80
CA ALA A 224 25.84 -50.34 -26.57
C ALA A 224 24.99 -51.60 -26.83
N LEU A 225 25.20 -52.64 -26.02
CA LEU A 225 24.35 -53.83 -25.97
C LEU A 225 23.34 -53.75 -24.82
N ASP A 226 22.32 -54.61 -24.86
CA ASP A 226 21.30 -54.70 -23.80
C ASP A 226 21.94 -54.90 -22.42
N GLY A 227 21.59 -54.03 -21.47
CA GLY A 227 22.07 -54.06 -20.10
C GLY A 227 23.47 -53.47 -19.86
N GLU A 228 24.19 -53.01 -20.89
CA GLU A 228 25.48 -52.33 -20.70
C GLU A 228 25.33 -50.91 -20.13
N ILE A 229 24.18 -50.28 -20.31
CA ILE A 229 23.86 -48.91 -19.87
C ILE A 229 22.65 -48.93 -18.95
N THR A 230 22.67 -48.06 -17.92
CA THR A 230 21.55 -47.88 -16.99
C THR A 230 20.98 -46.46 -17.09
N ALA A 231 19.67 -46.32 -16.94
CA ALA A 231 19.03 -45.04 -16.67
C ALA A 231 18.79 -44.91 -15.16
N PHE A 232 18.76 -43.69 -14.66
CA PHE A 232 18.39 -43.45 -13.27
C PHE A 232 17.49 -42.22 -13.10
N LEU A 233 16.63 -42.30 -12.09
CA LEU A 233 15.80 -41.21 -11.59
C LEU A 233 16.23 -40.91 -10.14
N ARG A 234 16.74 -39.70 -9.88
CA ARG A 234 16.95 -39.20 -8.50
C ARG A 234 15.84 -38.26 -8.07
N LEU A 235 15.39 -38.43 -6.84
CA LEU A 235 14.41 -37.58 -6.15
C LEU A 235 14.93 -37.24 -4.75
N GLY A 236 14.97 -35.96 -4.41
CA GLY A 236 15.48 -35.53 -3.11
C GLY A 236 15.28 -34.05 -2.82
N THR A 237 15.82 -33.61 -1.67
CA THR A 237 15.96 -32.20 -1.31
C THR A 237 17.16 -31.55 -2.01
N ASP A 238 18.15 -32.35 -2.42
CA ASP A 238 19.26 -31.97 -3.29
C ASP A 238 19.60 -33.09 -4.30
N TYR A 239 20.71 -32.92 -5.03
CA TYR A 239 21.14 -33.81 -6.10
C TYR A 239 22.30 -34.75 -5.75
N THR A 240 22.99 -34.50 -4.62
CA THR A 240 24.33 -35.06 -4.31
C THR A 240 24.46 -35.61 -2.89
N ASP A 241 23.73 -35.08 -1.92
CA ASP A 241 23.92 -35.37 -0.50
C ASP A 241 22.66 -35.93 0.17
N ASN A 242 21.45 -35.62 -0.33
CA ASN A 242 20.16 -36.04 0.19
C ASN A 242 19.22 -36.43 -0.96
N TYR A 243 19.37 -37.66 -1.47
CA TYR A 243 18.53 -38.18 -2.54
C TYR A 243 18.23 -39.68 -2.43
N TYR A 244 17.11 -40.08 -3.02
CA TYR A 244 16.82 -41.44 -3.45
C TYR A 244 17.13 -41.56 -4.93
N GLU A 245 17.87 -42.58 -5.35
CA GLU A 245 18.13 -42.90 -6.75
C GLU A 245 17.54 -44.27 -7.10
N ILE A 246 16.78 -44.32 -8.19
CA ILE A 246 16.19 -45.54 -8.74
C ILE A 246 16.88 -45.79 -10.07
N GLU A 247 17.70 -46.83 -10.14
CA GLU A 247 18.48 -47.19 -11.33
C GLU A 247 17.88 -48.43 -12.02
N VAL A 248 17.73 -48.38 -13.35
CA VAL A 248 17.17 -49.43 -14.19
C VAL A 248 18.11 -49.75 -15.38
N PRO A 249 18.45 -51.03 -15.64
CA PRO A 249 19.22 -51.41 -16.83
C PRO A 249 18.39 -51.26 -18.10
N LEU A 250 18.99 -50.73 -19.17
CA LEU A 250 18.30 -50.40 -20.41
C LEU A 250 18.46 -51.50 -21.46
N ILE A 251 17.36 -51.82 -22.14
CA ILE A 251 17.29 -52.56 -23.40
C ILE A 251 17.33 -51.56 -24.55
N ILE A 252 18.16 -51.83 -25.56
CA ILE A 252 18.36 -50.96 -26.72
C ILE A 252 17.30 -51.28 -27.79
N THR A 253 16.71 -50.23 -28.37
CA THR A 253 15.62 -50.39 -29.35
C THR A 253 16.17 -50.85 -30.70
N PRO A 254 15.57 -51.86 -31.36
CA PRO A 254 15.95 -52.25 -32.72
C PRO A 254 15.71 -51.11 -33.72
N LYS A 255 16.71 -50.80 -34.56
CA LYS A 255 16.62 -49.73 -35.56
C LYS A 255 15.49 -49.97 -36.57
N GLY A 256 14.79 -48.89 -36.96
CA GLY A 256 13.69 -48.91 -37.93
C GLY A 256 12.36 -49.47 -37.42
N THR A 257 12.26 -49.88 -36.15
CA THR A 257 10.97 -50.33 -35.59
C THR A 257 9.98 -49.18 -35.42
N ARG A 258 8.69 -49.48 -35.59
CA ARG A 258 7.57 -48.58 -35.28
C ARG A 258 6.64 -49.16 -34.23
N ASP A 259 7.00 -50.30 -33.64
CA ASP A 259 6.21 -50.94 -32.60
C ASP A 259 6.38 -50.18 -31.27
N PRO A 260 5.29 -49.60 -30.70
CA PRO A 260 5.37 -48.90 -29.42
C PRO A 260 5.92 -49.74 -28.27
N ARG A 261 5.76 -51.08 -28.29
CA ARG A 261 6.28 -51.97 -27.25
C ARG A 261 7.77 -52.28 -27.39
N GLN A 262 8.32 -52.12 -28.58
CA GLN A 262 9.76 -52.23 -28.82
C GLN A 262 10.47 -50.90 -28.54
N ILE A 263 9.81 -49.77 -28.83
CA ILE A 263 10.33 -48.43 -28.52
C ILE A 263 10.26 -48.15 -27.01
N TRP A 264 9.15 -48.50 -26.36
CA TRP A 264 8.95 -48.36 -24.91
C TRP A 264 8.79 -49.75 -24.26
N PRO A 265 9.89 -50.52 -24.08
CA PRO A 265 9.83 -51.84 -23.45
C PRO A 265 9.49 -51.72 -21.96
N LEU A 266 8.79 -52.72 -21.42
CA LEU A 266 8.35 -52.71 -20.01
C LEU A 266 9.53 -52.85 -19.04
N GLU A 267 10.59 -53.49 -19.51
CA GLU A 267 11.83 -53.70 -18.78
C GLU A 267 12.57 -52.38 -18.51
N ASN A 268 12.39 -51.37 -19.39
CA ASN A 268 12.94 -50.02 -19.21
C ASN A 268 11.99 -49.10 -18.39
N GLU A 269 10.75 -49.52 -18.10
CA GLU A 269 9.82 -48.73 -17.30
C GLU A 269 10.23 -48.79 -15.82
N ILE A 270 10.36 -47.63 -15.17
CA ILE A 270 10.34 -47.58 -13.71
C ILE A 270 8.90 -47.79 -13.27
N ASP A 271 8.65 -48.83 -12.48
CA ASP A 271 7.40 -49.08 -11.76
C ASP A 271 7.74 -49.66 -10.38
N ILE A 272 7.91 -48.79 -9.39
CA ILE A 272 8.34 -49.12 -8.02
C ILE A 272 7.39 -48.52 -6.98
N ALA A 273 7.12 -49.25 -5.91
CA ALA A 273 6.30 -48.73 -4.83
C ALA A 273 7.10 -47.74 -3.99
N ILE A 274 6.49 -46.63 -3.57
CA ILE A 274 7.14 -45.62 -2.73
C ILE A 274 7.60 -46.24 -1.40
N GLN A 275 6.83 -47.16 -0.85
CA GLN A 275 7.20 -47.89 0.36
C GLN A 275 8.46 -48.74 0.17
N GLU A 276 8.70 -49.31 -1.03
CA GLU A 276 9.93 -50.05 -1.36
C GLU A 276 11.15 -49.11 -1.41
N ILE A 277 10.96 -47.84 -1.76
CA ILE A 277 12.03 -46.83 -1.73
C ILE A 277 12.34 -46.44 -0.28
N VAL A 278 11.31 -46.15 0.51
CA VAL A 278 11.45 -45.75 1.92
C VAL A 278 12.03 -46.90 2.77
N SER A 279 11.71 -48.16 2.46
CA SER A 279 12.25 -49.31 3.21
C SER A 279 13.78 -49.40 3.13
N VAL A 280 14.40 -48.99 2.02
CA VAL A 280 15.88 -48.97 1.88
C VAL A 280 16.50 -47.96 2.86
N LYS A 281 15.85 -46.82 3.08
CA LYS A 281 16.26 -45.83 4.09
C LYS A 281 16.13 -46.41 5.50
N THR A 282 15.02 -47.08 5.81
CA THR A 282 14.82 -47.67 7.14
C THR A 282 15.80 -48.82 7.41
N ASP A 283 16.10 -49.64 6.40
CA ASP A 283 17.05 -50.75 6.52
C ASP A 283 18.48 -50.23 6.77
N ARG A 284 18.89 -49.18 6.06
CA ARG A 284 20.15 -48.47 6.31
C ARG A 284 20.22 -47.94 7.74
N ASP A 285 19.18 -47.25 8.18
CA ASP A 285 19.13 -46.61 9.50
C ASP A 285 19.16 -47.66 10.62
N ASN A 286 18.46 -48.78 10.44
CA ASN A 286 18.48 -49.92 11.36
C ASN A 286 19.86 -50.62 11.42
N GLN A 287 20.62 -50.62 10.32
CA GLN A 287 21.99 -51.14 10.26
C GLN A 287 23.04 -50.16 10.78
N GLY A 288 22.66 -48.92 11.12
CA GLY A 288 23.56 -47.88 11.63
C GLY A 288 24.61 -47.40 10.61
N ILE A 289 24.32 -47.51 9.31
CA ILE A 289 25.25 -47.12 8.25
C ILE A 289 25.33 -45.58 8.18
N PRO A 290 26.55 -44.99 8.09
CA PRO A 290 26.71 -43.54 8.01
C PRO A 290 25.94 -42.87 6.85
N LEU A 291 25.30 -41.73 7.14
CA LEU A 291 24.43 -41.01 6.19
C LEU A 291 25.17 -40.48 4.95
N ASN A 292 26.48 -40.25 5.04
CA ASN A 292 27.31 -39.72 3.96
C ASN A 292 27.76 -40.79 2.95
N LEU A 293 27.51 -42.07 3.24
CA LEU A 293 27.84 -43.18 2.35
C LEU A 293 26.59 -43.62 1.56
N PRO A 294 26.71 -43.87 0.25
CA PRO A 294 25.61 -44.43 -0.52
C PRO A 294 25.29 -45.86 -0.06
N TYR A 295 24.03 -46.10 0.29
CA TYR A 295 23.52 -47.43 0.60
C TYR A 295 22.61 -47.89 -0.53
N SER A 296 22.94 -49.00 -1.18
CA SER A 296 22.20 -49.54 -2.33
C SER A 296 21.62 -50.92 -2.02
N GLN A 297 20.40 -51.17 -2.48
CA GLN A 297 19.74 -52.46 -2.40
C GLN A 297 19.07 -52.80 -3.73
N SER A 298 19.19 -54.06 -4.17
CA SER A 298 18.51 -54.54 -5.38
C SER A 298 17.07 -54.94 -5.06
N ILE A 299 16.12 -54.29 -5.72
CA ILE A 299 14.68 -54.54 -5.59
C ILE A 299 14.14 -54.90 -6.97
N ARG A 300 13.84 -56.18 -7.19
CA ARG A 300 13.45 -56.71 -8.51
C ARG A 300 14.53 -56.40 -9.55
N GLN A 301 14.20 -55.64 -10.60
CA GLN A 301 15.12 -55.20 -11.65
C GLN A 301 15.78 -53.84 -11.37
N TYR A 302 15.42 -53.19 -10.26
CA TYR A 302 15.92 -51.87 -9.90
C TYR A 302 17.03 -51.96 -8.87
N LYS A 303 17.99 -51.05 -8.95
CA LYS A 303 18.93 -50.77 -7.87
C LYS A 303 18.53 -49.45 -7.22
N VAL A 304 18.10 -49.51 -5.97
CA VAL A 304 17.67 -48.33 -5.22
C VAL A 304 18.80 -47.92 -4.29
N THR A 305 19.21 -46.65 -4.37
CA THR A 305 20.29 -46.08 -3.55
C THR A 305 19.76 -44.91 -2.72
N VAL A 306 20.15 -44.83 -1.46
CA VAL A 306 19.82 -43.71 -0.56
C VAL A 306 21.09 -43.06 -0.02
N VAL A 307 21.15 -41.73 -0.07
CA VAL A 307 22.24 -40.90 0.48
C VAL A 307 21.62 -39.80 1.35
N GLY A 308 22.16 -39.56 2.55
CA GLY A 308 21.69 -38.52 3.47
C GLY A 308 20.33 -38.81 4.09
N ARG A 309 19.56 -37.74 4.36
CA ARG A 309 18.17 -37.81 4.80
C ARG A 309 17.25 -37.19 3.74
N PRO A 310 17.07 -37.86 2.59
CA PRO A 310 16.13 -37.40 1.58
C PRO A 310 14.70 -37.49 2.12
N GLU A 311 13.83 -36.66 1.59
CA GLU A 311 12.42 -36.61 1.96
C GLU A 311 11.52 -36.61 0.72
N LEU A 312 10.50 -37.48 0.72
CA LEU A 312 9.52 -37.60 -0.38
C LEU A 312 8.26 -36.74 -0.17
N ASN A 313 8.06 -36.17 1.02
CA ASN A 313 6.97 -35.23 1.29
C ASN A 313 7.22 -33.85 0.67
N GLN A 314 8.50 -33.48 0.49
CA GLN A 314 8.94 -32.20 -0.06
C GLN A 314 10.16 -32.41 -0.97
N THR A 315 9.97 -33.19 -2.03
CA THR A 315 11.00 -33.37 -3.05
C THR A 315 11.22 -32.04 -3.79
N GLN A 316 12.44 -31.52 -3.76
CA GLN A 316 12.83 -30.23 -4.34
C GLN A 316 13.48 -30.35 -5.72
N GLY A 317 13.98 -31.53 -6.05
CA GLY A 317 14.65 -31.79 -7.32
C GLY A 317 14.33 -33.18 -7.86
N ALA A 318 14.18 -33.25 -9.18
CA ALA A 318 14.31 -34.51 -9.92
C ALA A 318 15.51 -34.43 -10.85
N MET A 319 16.27 -35.52 -10.91
CA MET A 319 17.36 -35.70 -11.85
C MET A 319 17.12 -36.97 -12.65
N ILE A 320 17.25 -36.87 -13.96
CA ILE A 320 17.17 -38.00 -14.88
C ILE A 320 18.51 -38.09 -15.59
N GLY A 321 19.12 -39.27 -15.59
CA GLY A 321 20.39 -39.45 -16.24
C GLY A 321 20.61 -40.84 -16.78
N VAL A 322 21.72 -40.97 -17.49
CA VAL A 322 22.23 -42.22 -18.05
C VAL A 322 23.62 -42.48 -17.46
N ARG A 323 23.91 -43.73 -17.15
CA ARG A 323 25.15 -44.17 -16.53
C ARG A 323 25.72 -45.37 -17.26
N ASN A 324 27.04 -45.37 -17.41
CA ASN A 324 27.79 -46.54 -17.86
C ASN A 324 28.38 -47.23 -16.62
N PRO A 325 27.80 -48.32 -16.10
CA PRO A 325 28.33 -49.04 -14.94
C PRO A 325 29.71 -49.68 -15.19
N GLY A 326 30.20 -49.74 -16.44
CA GLY A 326 31.49 -50.34 -16.78
C GLY A 326 31.50 -51.87 -16.69
N THR A 327 30.32 -52.51 -16.65
CA THR A 327 30.17 -53.97 -16.68
C THR A 327 30.26 -54.47 -18.13
N GLY A 328 31.50 -54.65 -18.63
CA GLY A 328 31.78 -55.06 -20.01
C GLY A 328 33.26 -54.86 -20.39
N ALA A 329 33.58 -54.78 -21.68
CA ALA A 329 34.96 -54.59 -22.19
C ALA A 329 35.58 -53.19 -21.93
N GLY A 330 35.03 -52.40 -20.99
CA GLY A 330 35.63 -51.15 -20.50
C GLY A 330 35.65 -49.96 -21.46
N GLY A 331 34.83 -49.97 -22.52
CA GLY A 331 34.76 -48.88 -23.52
C GLY A 331 33.81 -47.74 -23.18
N SER A 332 34.01 -46.58 -23.81
CA SER A 332 33.01 -45.52 -23.89
C SER A 332 31.81 -45.97 -24.74
N ARG A 333 30.64 -45.39 -24.46
CA ARG A 333 29.38 -45.70 -25.16
C ARG A 333 28.61 -44.44 -25.54
N SER A 334 27.98 -44.41 -26.70
CA SER A 334 27.09 -43.32 -27.13
C SER A 334 25.62 -43.74 -27.05
N VAL A 335 24.78 -42.94 -26.40
CA VAL A 335 23.38 -43.30 -26.16
C VAL A 335 22.45 -42.09 -26.12
N CYS A 336 21.30 -42.22 -26.78
CA CYS A 336 20.17 -41.31 -26.69
C CYS A 336 19.06 -41.94 -25.84
N LEU A 337 18.83 -41.36 -24.66
CA LEU A 337 17.76 -41.71 -23.74
C LEU A 337 16.54 -40.81 -23.99
N TRP A 338 15.35 -41.39 -24.17
CA TRP A 338 14.10 -40.65 -24.04
C TRP A 338 13.42 -40.99 -22.72
N ALA A 339 12.98 -39.95 -22.02
CA ALA A 339 12.35 -40.05 -20.71
C ALA A 339 10.95 -39.45 -20.80
N ASN A 340 9.92 -40.25 -20.55
CA ASN A 340 8.53 -39.84 -20.74
C ASN A 340 7.63 -40.18 -19.55
N GLU A 341 6.58 -39.37 -19.36
CA GLU A 341 5.47 -39.60 -18.44
C GLU A 341 5.90 -40.01 -17.01
N LEU A 342 6.63 -39.13 -16.31
CA LEU A 342 6.89 -39.28 -14.87
C LEU A 342 5.57 -39.05 -14.11
N ARG A 343 4.97 -40.13 -13.64
CA ARG A 343 3.65 -40.14 -12.99
C ARG A 343 3.68 -40.89 -11.66
N VAL A 344 2.65 -40.64 -10.86
CA VAL A 344 2.35 -41.41 -9.65
C VAL A 344 1.02 -42.12 -9.81
N THR A 345 0.90 -43.33 -9.26
CA THR A 345 -0.32 -44.14 -9.35
C THR A 345 -0.63 -44.80 -8.02
N GLY A 346 -1.93 -45.05 -7.78
CA GLY A 346 -2.42 -45.54 -6.49
C GLY A 346 -2.40 -44.39 -5.47
N GLN A 347 -3.56 -44.08 -4.91
CA GLN A 347 -3.69 -43.10 -3.83
C GLN A 347 -3.86 -43.89 -2.53
N ASN A 348 -3.24 -43.44 -1.44
CA ASN A 348 -3.44 -44.09 -0.16
C ASN A 348 -4.87 -43.81 0.33
N GLU A 349 -5.73 -44.84 0.31
CA GLU A 349 -7.14 -44.73 0.70
C GLU A 349 -7.28 -45.00 2.20
N SER A 350 -7.16 -43.95 3.01
CA SER A 350 -7.41 -44.02 4.45
C SER A 350 -8.76 -43.41 4.83
N ASN A 351 -9.49 -44.09 5.72
CA ASN A 351 -10.76 -43.59 6.25
C ASN A 351 -10.50 -42.59 7.38
N GLY A 352 -10.87 -41.33 7.15
CA GLY A 352 -10.87 -40.28 8.17
C GLY A 352 -12.27 -40.05 8.75
N TRP A 353 -12.33 -39.81 10.06
CA TRP A 353 -13.51 -39.33 10.77
C TRP A 353 -13.16 -38.16 11.69
N ALA A 354 -14.17 -37.33 11.95
CA ALA A 354 -14.11 -36.33 13.00
C ALA A 354 -15.36 -36.37 13.86
N ALA A 355 -15.21 -36.13 15.15
CA ALA A 355 -16.31 -35.94 16.08
C ALA A 355 -16.15 -34.62 16.79
N ASN A 356 -17.21 -33.80 16.73
CA ASN A 356 -17.30 -32.56 17.45
C ASN A 356 -18.48 -32.65 18.42
N ALA A 357 -18.18 -32.60 19.71
CA ALA A 357 -19.17 -32.48 20.77
C ALA A 357 -19.10 -31.06 21.33
N PHE A 358 -20.24 -30.38 21.42
CA PHE A 358 -20.34 -29.06 22.02
C PHE A 358 -21.48 -29.05 23.02
N VAL A 359 -21.19 -28.60 24.25
CA VAL A 359 -22.16 -28.48 25.33
C VAL A 359 -22.12 -27.05 25.82
N ASN A 360 -23.27 -26.39 25.83
CA ASN A 360 -23.43 -25.07 26.43
C ASN A 360 -24.55 -25.12 27.47
N ALA A 361 -24.20 -24.91 28.73
CA ALA A 361 -25.11 -24.97 29.86
C ALA A 361 -25.17 -23.61 30.56
N LYS A 362 -26.38 -23.03 30.65
CA LYS A 362 -26.65 -21.82 31.42
C LYS A 362 -27.26 -22.20 32.77
N ILE A 363 -26.56 -21.88 33.86
CA ILE A 363 -26.99 -22.12 35.25
C ILE A 363 -27.69 -20.83 35.72
N ALA A 364 -29.00 -20.74 35.45
CA ALA A 364 -29.83 -19.57 35.75
C ALA A 364 -29.14 -18.25 35.35
N ASP A 365 -28.98 -17.32 36.29
CA ASP A 365 -28.23 -16.06 36.10
C ASP A 365 -26.80 -16.10 36.66
N LEU A 366 -26.36 -17.23 37.23
CA LEU A 366 -25.08 -17.38 37.93
C LEU A 366 -23.91 -17.65 36.97
N ALA A 367 -24.04 -18.64 36.07
CA ALA A 367 -22.92 -19.04 35.22
C ALA A 367 -23.35 -19.55 33.85
N VAL A 368 -22.47 -19.41 32.87
CA VAL A 368 -22.56 -20.08 31.57
C VAL A 368 -21.30 -20.91 31.39
N VAL A 369 -21.47 -22.24 31.27
CA VAL A 369 -20.39 -23.21 31.06
C VAL A 369 -20.47 -23.68 29.61
N SER A 370 -19.39 -23.52 28.87
CA SER A 370 -19.24 -24.01 27.50
C SER A 370 -18.11 -25.03 27.48
N ALA A 371 -18.38 -26.23 27.00
CA ALA A 371 -17.39 -27.28 26.83
C ALA A 371 -17.43 -27.77 25.38
N SER A 372 -16.27 -27.94 24.77
CA SER A 372 -16.15 -28.51 23.44
C SER A 372 -15.07 -29.58 23.41
N VAL A 373 -15.36 -30.69 22.75
CA VAL A 373 -14.40 -31.76 22.46
C VAL A 373 -14.41 -31.96 20.96
N ARG A 374 -13.23 -31.90 20.36
CA ARG A 374 -13.01 -32.08 18.93
C ARG A 374 -11.96 -33.15 18.75
N HIS A 375 -12.29 -34.16 17.96
CA HIS A 375 -11.34 -35.17 17.53
C HIS A 375 -11.36 -35.22 16.00
N SER A 376 -10.19 -35.15 15.38
CA SER A 376 -9.99 -35.43 13.97
C SER A 376 -8.93 -36.52 13.84
N SER A 377 -9.24 -37.56 13.07
CA SER A 377 -8.28 -38.61 12.75
C SER A 377 -7.48 -38.26 11.49
N ILE A 378 -6.39 -39.01 11.27
CA ILE A 378 -5.56 -38.93 10.06
C ILE A 378 -6.44 -39.21 8.83
N GLY A 379 -6.23 -38.47 7.74
CA GLY A 379 -6.98 -38.54 6.50
C GLY A 379 -8.26 -37.70 6.46
N PHE A 380 -8.71 -37.13 7.59
CA PHE A 380 -9.92 -36.29 7.61
C PHE A 380 -9.69 -34.92 6.94
N GLY A 381 -10.67 -34.47 6.14
CA GLY A 381 -10.64 -33.20 5.41
C GLY A 381 -11.98 -32.91 4.70
N GLY A 382 -12.12 -31.72 4.12
CA GLY A 382 -13.29 -31.35 3.31
C GLY A 382 -13.32 -32.08 1.95
N LEU A 383 -14.49 -32.12 1.29
CA LEU A 383 -14.63 -32.79 -0.03
C LEU A 383 -13.81 -32.10 -1.12
N GLU A 384 -13.58 -30.80 -0.97
CA GLU A 384 -12.78 -29.94 -1.83
C GLU A 384 -11.26 -30.04 -1.56
N THR A 385 -10.85 -30.69 -0.48
CA THR A 385 -9.43 -30.79 -0.12
C THR A 385 -8.70 -31.75 -1.03
N ARG A 386 -7.55 -31.31 -1.56
CA ARG A 386 -6.65 -32.17 -2.33
C ARG A 386 -6.08 -33.25 -1.42
N LEU A 387 -5.71 -34.39 -1.99
CA LEU A 387 -5.17 -35.53 -1.24
C LEU A 387 -3.96 -35.13 -0.35
N SER A 388 -3.02 -34.35 -0.87
CA SER A 388 -1.86 -33.85 -0.11
C SER A 388 -2.18 -32.83 0.99
N GLN A 389 -3.40 -32.27 1.01
CA GLN A 389 -3.85 -31.26 1.98
C GLN A 389 -4.72 -31.85 3.09
N ARG A 390 -5.03 -33.14 3.05
CA ARG A 390 -5.78 -33.82 4.11
C ARG A 390 -4.93 -33.93 5.38
N SER A 391 -5.59 -34.05 6.53
CA SER A 391 -4.88 -34.09 7.82
C SER A 391 -3.94 -35.30 7.89
N ARG A 392 -2.65 -35.06 8.11
CA ARG A 392 -1.63 -36.11 8.38
C ARG A 392 -1.38 -36.31 9.88
N GLU A 393 -2.25 -35.72 10.69
CA GLU A 393 -2.15 -35.75 12.13
C GLU A 393 -3.52 -36.08 12.72
N ALA A 394 -3.52 -36.81 13.82
CA ALA A 394 -4.70 -37.03 14.64
C ALA A 394 -4.66 -36.06 15.81
N THR A 395 -5.64 -35.15 15.88
CA THR A 395 -5.72 -34.13 16.92
C THR A 395 -6.92 -34.37 17.81
N THR A 396 -6.68 -34.41 19.12
CA THR A 396 -7.74 -34.41 20.13
C THR A 396 -7.63 -33.13 20.95
N GLN A 397 -8.64 -32.28 20.86
CA GLN A 397 -8.72 -31.01 21.56
C GLN A 397 -9.93 -31.02 22.48
N TYR A 398 -9.74 -30.61 23.73
CA TYR A 398 -10.83 -30.26 24.62
C TYR A 398 -10.65 -28.85 25.16
N ASP A 399 -11.73 -28.09 25.14
CA ASP A 399 -11.82 -26.73 25.67
C ASP A 399 -13.00 -26.66 26.65
N VAL A 400 -12.75 -26.14 27.84
CA VAL A 400 -13.79 -25.87 28.83
C VAL A 400 -13.64 -24.43 29.27
N SER A 401 -14.68 -23.63 29.04
CA SER A 401 -14.76 -22.24 29.46
C SER A 401 -16.01 -21.97 30.29
N THR A 402 -15.89 -21.04 31.24
CA THR A 402 -17.00 -20.65 32.13
C THR A 402 -16.97 -19.16 32.41
N ASN A 403 -18.14 -18.54 32.36
CA ASN A 403 -18.38 -17.16 32.79
C ASN A 403 -19.28 -17.20 34.03
N ILE A 404 -18.75 -16.78 35.18
CA ILE A 404 -19.42 -16.82 36.49
C ILE A 404 -19.68 -15.39 36.97
N LYS A 405 -20.91 -15.06 37.32
CA LYS A 405 -21.32 -13.81 37.98
C LYS A 405 -21.37 -14.01 39.48
N VAL A 406 -20.22 -13.87 40.14
CA VAL A 406 -20.08 -14.14 41.59
C VAL A 406 -20.94 -13.19 42.43
N ASP A 407 -21.32 -12.02 41.89
CA ASP A 407 -22.24 -11.09 42.51
C ASP A 407 -23.61 -11.68 42.87
N LYS A 408 -24.08 -12.71 42.14
CA LYS A 408 -25.35 -13.38 42.43
C LYS A 408 -25.30 -14.28 43.68
N LEU A 409 -24.12 -14.54 44.24
CA LEU A 409 -23.96 -15.29 45.50
C LEU A 409 -23.89 -14.36 46.73
N LEU A 410 -23.80 -13.05 46.51
CA LEU A 410 -23.71 -12.03 47.57
C LEU A 410 -25.08 -11.33 47.73
N PRO A 411 -25.40 -10.79 48.93
CA PRO A 411 -26.60 -9.97 49.12
C PRO A 411 -26.66 -8.79 48.13
N GLU A 412 -27.83 -8.58 47.51
CA GLU A 412 -28.03 -7.53 46.49
C GLU A 412 -27.73 -6.11 47.03
N GLU A 413 -27.92 -5.90 48.34
CA GLU A 413 -27.61 -4.66 49.06
C GLU A 413 -26.13 -4.25 49.00
N LEU A 414 -25.21 -5.20 48.78
CA LEU A 414 -23.79 -4.90 48.64
C LEU A 414 -23.47 -4.21 47.29
N GLY A 415 -24.32 -4.41 46.28
CA GLY A 415 -24.21 -3.77 44.97
C GLY A 415 -22.91 -4.06 44.22
N VAL A 416 -22.19 -5.15 44.50
CA VAL A 416 -20.91 -5.46 43.84
C VAL A 416 -21.16 -6.24 42.55
N SER A 417 -20.38 -6.00 41.50
CA SER A 417 -20.38 -6.81 40.26
C SER A 417 -19.02 -7.49 40.12
N ILE A 418 -19.01 -8.83 40.06
CA ILE A 418 -17.79 -9.63 40.01
C ILE A 418 -17.93 -10.72 38.92
N PRO A 419 -17.69 -10.38 37.64
CA PRO A 419 -17.68 -11.37 36.58
C PRO A 419 -16.30 -12.02 36.47
N VAL A 420 -16.28 -13.34 36.58
CA VAL A 420 -15.09 -14.18 36.50
C VAL A 420 -15.19 -15.03 35.24
N TYR A 421 -14.17 -15.00 34.39
CA TYR A 421 -14.01 -15.91 33.26
C TYR A 421 -12.87 -16.88 33.52
N MET A 422 -13.09 -18.15 33.23
CA MET A 422 -12.06 -19.19 33.32
C MET A 422 -12.12 -20.04 32.06
N SER A 423 -10.97 -20.45 31.54
CA SER A 423 -10.86 -21.35 30.39
C SER A 423 -9.64 -22.26 30.53
N VAL A 424 -9.82 -23.51 30.13
CA VAL A 424 -8.77 -24.52 30.05
C VAL A 424 -8.90 -25.23 28.72
N GLU A 425 -7.82 -25.20 27.95
CA GLU A 425 -7.70 -25.85 26.65
C GLU A 425 -6.55 -26.85 26.72
N ASN A 426 -6.75 -28.04 26.18
CA ASN A 426 -5.68 -28.99 25.96
C ASN A 426 -5.84 -29.61 24.57
N SER A 427 -4.75 -29.65 23.82
CA SER A 427 -4.67 -30.24 22.50
C SER A 427 -3.52 -31.23 22.49
N ASN A 428 -3.80 -32.46 22.09
CA ASN A 428 -2.81 -33.49 21.86
C ASN A 428 -2.87 -33.90 20.39
N THR A 429 -1.75 -33.75 19.68
CA THR A 429 -1.63 -34.03 18.26
C THR A 429 -0.60 -35.13 18.02
N ARG A 430 -1.03 -36.20 17.37
CA ARG A 430 -0.21 -37.35 17.00
C ARG A 430 0.05 -37.36 15.49
N PRO A 431 1.32 -37.36 15.04
CA PRO A 431 1.63 -37.37 13.62
C PRO A 431 1.50 -38.78 13.00
N GLU A 432 1.19 -38.84 11.70
CA GLU A 432 1.19 -40.08 10.90
C GLU A 432 2.61 -40.53 10.52
N PHE A 433 3.49 -39.56 10.22
CA PHE A 433 4.90 -39.76 9.86
C PHE A 433 5.81 -39.28 11.00
N ASP A 434 7.04 -39.77 11.03
CA ASP A 434 8.03 -39.33 12.03
C ASP A 434 8.37 -37.83 11.84
N PRO A 435 8.19 -36.95 12.86
CA PRO A 435 8.51 -35.53 12.73
C PRO A 435 9.98 -35.24 12.37
N LEU A 436 10.89 -36.18 12.64
CA LEU A 436 12.31 -36.07 12.30
C LEU A 436 12.65 -36.71 10.93
N ASN A 437 11.74 -37.51 10.37
CA ASN A 437 11.85 -38.16 9.06
C ASN A 437 10.44 -38.22 8.41
N PRO A 438 9.97 -37.12 7.81
CA PRO A 438 8.56 -36.96 7.41
C PRO A 438 8.06 -37.87 6.26
N ASP A 439 8.93 -38.73 5.72
CA ASP A 439 8.63 -39.75 4.71
C ASP A 439 8.51 -41.16 5.28
N VAL A 440 8.90 -41.39 6.55
CA VAL A 440 8.81 -42.69 7.24
C VAL A 440 7.56 -42.72 8.12
N PRO A 441 6.65 -43.70 7.96
CA PRO A 441 5.49 -43.85 8.84
C PRO A 441 5.93 -43.97 10.30
N PHE A 442 5.24 -43.29 11.21
CA PHE A 442 5.65 -43.18 12.61
C PHE A 442 5.77 -44.56 13.29
N GLU A 443 4.86 -45.49 13.00
CA GLU A 443 4.89 -46.85 13.55
C GLU A 443 6.10 -47.67 13.04
N VAL A 444 6.59 -47.40 11.82
CA VAL A 444 7.81 -48.02 11.29
C VAL A 444 9.04 -47.42 11.97
N ALA A 445 9.06 -46.10 12.17
CA ALA A 445 10.15 -45.43 12.88
C ALA A 445 10.31 -45.89 14.34
N LEU A 446 9.26 -46.42 14.98
CA LEU A 446 9.34 -47.02 16.32
C LEU A 446 10.04 -48.38 16.36
N GLN A 447 10.14 -49.08 15.22
CA GLN A 447 10.76 -50.41 15.16
C GLN A 447 12.27 -50.37 15.37
N LYS A 448 12.91 -49.19 15.20
CA LYS A 448 14.35 -48.99 15.47
C LYS A 448 14.71 -49.15 16.95
N PHE A 449 13.73 -49.04 17.85
CA PHE A 449 13.94 -49.20 19.29
C PHE A 449 13.64 -50.64 19.71
N GLU A 450 14.57 -51.23 20.48
CA GLU A 450 14.49 -52.62 20.92
C GLU A 450 13.49 -52.80 22.08
N THR A 451 13.38 -51.80 22.97
CA THR A 451 12.53 -51.87 24.17
C THR A 451 11.22 -51.08 24.04
N ASP A 452 10.15 -51.57 24.66
CA ASP A 452 8.87 -50.85 24.68
C ASP A 452 8.95 -49.52 25.45
N GLN A 453 9.87 -49.43 26.43
CA GLN A 453 10.10 -48.20 27.18
C GLN A 453 10.66 -47.08 26.27
N GLU A 454 11.69 -47.36 25.47
CA GLU A 454 12.27 -46.39 24.53
C GLU A 454 11.25 -45.92 23.48
N ARG A 455 10.37 -46.84 23.03
CA ARG A 455 9.27 -46.52 22.11
C ARG A 455 8.28 -45.53 22.70
N ASP A 456 7.89 -45.72 23.96
CA ASP A 456 6.96 -44.82 24.65
C ASP A 456 7.61 -43.46 24.98
N GLU A 457 8.89 -43.44 25.33
CA GLU A 457 9.66 -42.22 25.52
C GLU A 457 9.73 -41.39 24.23
N TYR A 458 10.09 -42.01 23.10
CA TYR A 458 10.09 -41.34 21.79
C TYR A 458 8.70 -40.87 21.37
N ARG A 459 7.67 -41.68 21.63
CA ARG A 459 6.27 -41.32 21.35
C ARG A 459 5.81 -40.08 22.11
N SER A 460 6.25 -39.91 23.36
CA SER A 460 5.96 -38.70 24.13
C SER A 460 6.65 -37.45 23.58
N ILE A 461 7.84 -37.61 22.99
CA ILE A 461 8.62 -36.51 22.38
C ILE A 461 8.02 -36.11 21.04
N ALA A 462 7.58 -37.08 20.23
CA ALA A 462 7.02 -36.84 18.89
C ALA A 462 5.62 -36.21 18.90
N GLN A 463 4.84 -36.39 19.98
CA GLN A 463 3.53 -35.76 20.13
C GLN A 463 3.64 -34.25 20.37
N ASP A 464 2.81 -33.46 19.69
CA ASP A 464 2.64 -32.04 20.02
C ASP A 464 1.54 -31.88 21.07
N GLN A 465 1.93 -31.44 22.26
CA GLN A 465 1.05 -31.24 23.40
C GLN A 465 1.00 -29.76 23.75
N LEU A 466 -0.19 -29.17 23.59
CA LEU A 466 -0.44 -27.76 23.87
C LEU A 466 -1.50 -27.63 24.98
N LYS A 467 -1.17 -26.91 26.04
CA LYS A 467 -2.08 -26.64 27.15
C LYS A 467 -2.19 -25.15 27.41
N ARG A 468 -3.41 -24.63 27.40
CA ARG A 468 -3.72 -23.23 27.73
C ARG A 468 -4.61 -23.16 28.95
N LYS A 469 -4.34 -22.19 29.81
CA LYS A 469 -5.20 -21.84 30.95
C LYS A 469 -5.32 -20.34 30.99
N ASN A 470 -6.52 -19.84 31.22
CA ASN A 470 -6.75 -18.41 31.38
C ASN A 470 -7.83 -18.17 32.43
N ILE A 471 -7.56 -17.24 33.35
CA ILE A 471 -8.49 -16.80 34.40
C ILE A 471 -8.51 -15.28 34.36
N SER A 472 -9.69 -14.66 34.30
CA SER A 472 -9.81 -13.20 34.30
C SER A 472 -11.01 -12.71 35.12
N LEU A 473 -10.74 -11.73 35.97
CA LEU A 473 -11.70 -10.88 36.67
C LEU A 473 -11.86 -9.60 35.84
N ASN A 474 -13.05 -9.38 35.28
CA ASN A 474 -13.27 -8.26 34.36
C ASN A 474 -14.10 -7.17 35.04
N ASN A 475 -13.55 -5.95 35.20
CA ASN A 475 -14.32 -4.79 35.67
C ASN A 475 -15.08 -5.02 37.00
N VAL A 476 -14.39 -5.61 37.98
CA VAL A 476 -14.90 -5.76 39.35
C VAL A 476 -15.11 -4.38 39.95
N ARG A 477 -16.35 -4.04 40.30
CA ARG A 477 -16.71 -2.70 40.80
C ARG A 477 -17.92 -2.75 41.73
N LYS A 478 -18.04 -1.72 42.58
CA LYS A 478 -19.23 -1.49 43.39
C LYS A 478 -20.19 -0.54 42.66
N LEU A 479 -21.38 -1.02 42.34
CA LEU A 479 -22.49 -0.23 41.84
C LEU A 479 -23.12 0.56 42.99
N LYS A 480 -23.65 1.75 42.70
CA LYS A 480 -24.42 2.52 43.67
C LYS A 480 -25.81 1.92 43.80
N THR A 481 -26.24 1.69 45.04
CA THR A 481 -27.59 1.22 45.36
C THR A 481 -28.63 2.32 45.22
N ASN A 482 -28.26 3.59 45.45
CA ASN A 482 -29.10 4.76 45.16
C ASN A 482 -28.47 5.61 44.04
N PRO A 483 -29.07 5.67 42.84
CA PRO A 483 -28.61 6.50 41.73
C PRO A 483 -28.58 8.01 42.00
N GLU A 484 -29.38 8.53 42.96
CA GLU A 484 -29.48 9.97 43.23
C GLU A 484 -28.44 10.50 44.24
N ALA A 485 -27.75 9.59 44.94
CA ALA A 485 -26.74 9.95 45.94
C ALA A 485 -25.55 10.70 45.29
N PRO A 486 -25.05 11.80 45.90
CA PRO A 486 -23.95 12.56 45.34
C PRO A 486 -22.63 11.78 45.40
N ASP A 487 -21.89 11.80 44.29
CA ASP A 487 -20.55 11.23 44.17
C ASP A 487 -19.59 11.93 45.12
N ARG A 488 -18.98 11.18 46.03
CA ARG A 488 -17.92 11.68 46.91
C ARG A 488 -16.57 11.18 46.41
N PHE A 489 -15.53 11.98 46.62
CA PHE A 489 -14.18 11.65 46.15
C PHE A 489 -13.67 10.31 46.70
N TYR A 490 -14.06 9.97 47.94
CA TYR A 490 -13.64 8.75 48.64
C TYR A 490 -14.57 7.54 48.43
N ASP A 491 -15.60 7.63 47.58
CA ASP A 491 -16.52 6.52 47.36
C ASP A 491 -15.81 5.35 46.65
N ILE A 492 -15.95 4.14 47.21
CA ILE A 492 -15.38 2.90 46.63
C ILE A 492 -16.00 2.60 45.25
N SER A 493 -17.21 3.08 44.96
CA SER A 493 -17.86 2.93 43.65
C SER A 493 -17.14 3.67 42.51
N ASN A 494 -16.23 4.58 42.84
CA ASN A 494 -15.35 5.23 41.86
C ASN A 494 -14.22 4.29 41.39
N PHE A 495 -13.94 3.18 42.09
CA PHE A 495 -12.91 2.23 41.73
C PHE A 495 -13.46 1.03 40.95
N SER A 496 -12.75 0.64 39.91
CA SER A 496 -12.93 -0.63 39.20
C SER A 496 -11.60 -1.36 39.05
N PHE A 497 -11.62 -2.68 39.25
CA PHE A 497 -10.47 -3.55 39.21
C PHE A 497 -10.63 -4.61 38.12
N SER A 498 -9.58 -4.87 37.34
CA SER A 498 -9.54 -6.04 36.45
C SER A 498 -8.21 -6.76 36.60
N TYR A 499 -8.23 -8.09 36.55
CA TYR A 499 -7.01 -8.90 36.63
C TYR A 499 -7.17 -10.17 35.82
N ALA A 500 -6.22 -10.45 34.93
CA ALA A 500 -6.19 -11.64 34.10
C ALA A 500 -4.82 -12.32 34.17
N VAL A 501 -4.84 -13.65 34.27
CA VAL A 501 -3.66 -14.50 34.21
C VAL A 501 -3.86 -15.59 33.17
N GLY A 502 -2.91 -15.71 32.24
CA GLY A 502 -2.93 -16.69 31.17
C GLY A 502 -1.61 -17.44 31.09
N THR A 503 -1.65 -18.76 30.91
CA THR A 503 -0.48 -19.61 30.72
C THR A 503 -0.66 -20.50 29.51
N VAL A 504 0.34 -20.55 28.63
CA VAL A 504 0.43 -21.50 27.52
C VAL A 504 1.69 -22.32 27.70
N THR A 505 1.55 -23.64 27.68
CA THR A 505 2.69 -24.57 27.69
C THR A 505 2.62 -25.47 26.47
N GLN A 506 3.74 -25.65 25.76
CA GLN A 506 3.82 -26.52 24.60
C GLN A 506 5.10 -27.37 24.64
N THR A 507 4.98 -28.62 24.21
CA THR A 507 6.08 -29.57 24.00
C THR A 507 5.84 -30.34 22.70
N ASN A 508 6.83 -30.44 21.83
CA ASN A 508 6.79 -31.18 20.55
C ASN A 508 8.19 -31.68 20.21
N ALA A 509 8.46 -32.40 19.10
CA ALA A 509 9.78 -33.00 18.84
C ALA A 509 10.98 -32.03 19.01
N GLN A 510 10.87 -30.79 18.54
CA GLN A 510 11.95 -29.80 18.59
C GLN A 510 12.02 -29.03 19.92
N ILE A 511 10.89 -28.86 20.62
CA ILE A 511 10.76 -28.00 21.79
C ILE A 511 10.51 -28.85 23.04
N GLN A 512 11.47 -28.83 23.98
CA GLN A 512 11.30 -29.49 25.29
C GLN A 512 10.30 -28.76 26.16
N ARG A 513 10.33 -27.43 26.16
CA ARG A 513 9.42 -26.61 26.97
C ARG A 513 9.29 -25.23 26.38
N TYR A 514 8.10 -24.91 25.90
CA TYR A 514 7.63 -23.55 25.66
C TYR A 514 6.69 -23.17 26.79
N GLU A 515 6.93 -22.05 27.46
CA GLU A 515 6.09 -21.55 28.54
C GLU A 515 5.90 -20.04 28.40
N PHE A 516 4.68 -19.64 28.07
CA PHE A 516 4.26 -18.26 27.96
C PHE A 516 3.27 -17.91 29.06
N LYS A 517 3.63 -16.97 29.93
CA LYS A 517 2.80 -16.47 31.03
C LYS A 517 2.47 -15.01 30.80
N THR A 518 1.21 -14.66 31.01
CA THR A 518 0.71 -13.28 30.96
C THR A 518 0.00 -12.97 32.26
N ASN A 519 0.31 -11.81 32.87
CA ASN A 519 -0.42 -11.26 34.01
C ASN A 519 -0.78 -9.82 33.67
N ARG A 520 -2.07 -9.54 33.58
CA ARG A 520 -2.58 -8.22 33.23
C ARG A 520 -3.47 -7.71 34.36
N GLY A 521 -3.10 -6.59 34.96
CA GLY A 521 -3.88 -5.89 35.97
C GLY A 521 -4.31 -4.51 35.50
N ASN A 522 -5.46 -4.06 35.96
CA ASN A 522 -5.96 -2.71 35.77
C ASN A 522 -6.64 -2.23 37.05
N ILE A 523 -6.29 -1.03 37.49
CA ILE A 523 -7.03 -0.29 38.52
C ILE A 523 -7.45 1.03 37.88
N THR A 524 -8.75 1.31 37.87
CA THR A 524 -9.28 2.57 37.36
C THR A 524 -10.08 3.27 38.46
N TYR A 525 -9.82 4.56 38.66
CA TYR A 525 -10.52 5.48 39.53
C TYR A 525 -11.22 6.52 38.67
N SER A 526 -12.54 6.62 38.76
CA SER A 526 -13.38 7.54 37.99
C SER A 526 -14.29 8.31 38.93
N PHE A 527 -14.07 9.62 39.04
CA PHE A 527 -14.84 10.52 39.89
C PHE A 527 -15.43 11.66 39.06
N ALA A 528 -16.75 11.81 39.11
CA ALA A 528 -17.50 12.85 38.41
C ALA A 528 -18.43 13.58 39.39
N PRO A 529 -17.92 14.59 40.13
CA PRO A 529 -18.73 15.29 41.12
C PRO A 529 -19.84 16.12 40.46
N LYS A 530 -20.89 16.42 41.24
CA LYS A 530 -21.87 17.43 40.85
C LYS A 530 -21.18 18.80 40.69
N PRO A 531 -21.45 19.57 39.63
CA PRO A 531 -20.82 20.87 39.41
C PRO A 531 -21.02 21.83 40.59
N LEU A 532 -19.94 22.46 41.06
CA LEU A 532 -19.97 23.49 42.10
C LEU A 532 -19.88 24.87 41.44
N SER A 533 -20.98 25.29 40.84
CA SER A 533 -21.07 26.57 40.13
C SER A 533 -21.33 27.74 41.10
N PHE A 534 -20.40 28.67 41.16
CA PHE A 534 -20.54 29.96 41.83
C PHE A 534 -21.00 31.02 40.82
N GLU A 535 -22.23 31.52 40.99
CA GLU A 535 -22.86 32.53 40.13
C GLU A 535 -23.32 33.74 40.99
N PRO A 536 -22.38 34.60 41.47
CA PRO A 536 -22.64 35.60 42.53
C PRO A 536 -23.71 36.64 42.20
N PHE A 537 -23.88 36.96 40.92
CA PHE A 537 -24.74 38.06 40.46
C PHE A 537 -26.04 37.58 39.81
N LYS A 538 -26.28 36.26 39.73
CA LYS A 538 -27.45 35.67 39.05
C LYS A 538 -28.78 36.24 39.55
N ASN A 539 -28.91 36.40 40.87
CA ASN A 539 -30.13 36.85 41.54
C ASN A 539 -30.15 38.37 41.80
N SER A 540 -29.16 39.14 41.33
CA SER A 540 -29.15 40.60 41.49
C SER A 540 -30.15 41.24 40.53
N GLU A 541 -31.12 41.97 41.08
CA GLU A 541 -32.09 42.76 40.32
C GLU A 541 -31.44 44.01 39.69
N GLY A 542 -30.46 44.62 40.37
CA GLY A 542 -29.73 45.81 39.89
C GLY A 542 -28.83 45.56 38.67
N LEU A 543 -28.41 44.31 38.44
CA LEU A 543 -27.60 43.91 37.29
C LEU A 543 -28.43 43.34 36.12
N SER A 544 -29.75 43.51 36.14
CA SER A 544 -30.69 43.02 35.10
C SER A 544 -30.59 43.76 33.76
N SER A 545 -29.89 44.90 33.71
CA SER A 545 -29.68 45.67 32.48
C SER A 545 -29.00 44.81 31.40
N PRO A 546 -29.46 44.89 30.13
CA PRO A 546 -28.84 44.18 29.02
C PRO A 546 -27.32 44.39 28.89
N TYR A 547 -26.80 45.55 29.29
CA TYR A 547 -25.37 45.89 29.22
C TYR A 547 -24.53 45.27 30.33
N LEU A 548 -25.15 44.86 31.44
CA LEU A 548 -24.48 44.27 32.60
C LEU A 548 -24.59 42.73 32.61
N LYS A 549 -25.14 42.13 31.55
CA LYS A 549 -25.27 40.67 31.40
C LYS A 549 -23.95 39.91 31.49
N LEU A 550 -22.85 40.47 30.99
CA LEU A 550 -21.53 39.85 31.11
C LEU A 550 -21.12 39.65 32.58
N ILE A 551 -21.42 40.64 33.43
CA ILE A 551 -21.14 40.61 34.88
C ILE A 551 -22.17 39.75 35.60
N LYS A 552 -23.46 39.87 35.23
CA LYS A 552 -24.56 39.09 35.83
C LYS A 552 -24.39 37.58 35.62
N ASP A 553 -24.00 37.18 34.42
CA ASP A 553 -23.83 35.78 34.01
C ASP A 553 -22.39 35.28 34.24
N PHE A 554 -21.62 35.98 35.06
CA PHE A 554 -20.33 35.48 35.55
C PHE A 554 -20.58 34.19 36.32
N ASN A 555 -19.90 33.14 35.89
CA ASN A 555 -20.01 31.81 36.47
C ASN A 555 -18.62 31.21 36.53
N LEU A 556 -18.31 30.61 37.68
CA LEU A 556 -17.09 29.85 37.88
C LEU A 556 -17.46 28.52 38.52
N ASN A 557 -17.06 27.42 37.92
CA ASN A 557 -17.25 26.09 38.47
C ASN A 557 -15.94 25.64 39.13
N PHE A 558 -16.00 25.44 40.45
CA PHE A 558 -14.84 25.03 41.25
C PHE A 558 -14.64 23.50 41.29
N ALA A 559 -15.63 22.71 40.85
CA ALA A 559 -15.51 21.26 40.80
C ALA A 559 -15.12 20.80 39.38
N PRO A 560 -14.15 19.88 39.23
CA PRO A 560 -13.85 19.30 37.94
C PRO A 560 -15.05 18.48 37.44
N THR A 561 -15.28 18.48 36.13
CA THR A 561 -16.37 17.71 35.51
C THR A 561 -16.10 16.21 35.60
N GLN A 562 -14.84 15.81 35.43
CA GLN A 562 -14.41 14.41 35.54
C GLN A 562 -12.93 14.31 35.91
N LEU A 563 -12.61 13.41 36.84
CA LEU A 563 -11.27 12.98 37.19
C LEU A 563 -11.15 11.47 36.97
N LEU A 564 -10.27 11.07 36.05
CA LEU A 564 -9.97 9.67 35.76
C LEU A 564 -8.49 9.41 36.06
N ALA A 565 -8.20 8.38 36.83
CA ALA A 565 -6.84 7.86 37.02
C ALA A 565 -6.85 6.36 36.80
N ARG A 566 -5.92 5.85 35.99
CA ARG A 566 -5.84 4.43 35.65
C ARG A 566 -4.41 3.94 35.71
N VAL A 567 -4.22 2.77 36.31
CA VAL A 567 -2.93 2.07 36.36
C VAL A 567 -3.10 0.72 35.69
N ASP A 568 -2.29 0.48 34.66
CA ASP A 568 -2.23 -0.76 33.91
C ASP A 568 -0.91 -1.47 34.20
N VAL A 569 -1.01 -2.75 34.55
CA VAL A 569 0.13 -3.63 34.77
C VAL A 569 0.06 -4.73 33.72
N ASP A 570 1.10 -4.90 32.91
CA ASP A 570 1.18 -5.96 31.89
C ASP A 570 2.54 -6.66 31.99
N ARG A 571 2.52 -7.88 32.52
CA ARG A 571 3.70 -8.74 32.66
C ARG A 571 3.59 -9.93 31.74
N LYS A 572 4.54 -10.06 30.81
CA LYS A 572 4.68 -11.21 29.92
C LYS A 572 6.03 -11.85 30.16
N PHE A 573 6.01 -13.17 30.30
CA PHE A 573 7.18 -13.99 30.52
C PHE A 573 7.12 -15.15 29.54
N LEU A 574 8.11 -15.23 28.66
CA LEU A 574 8.30 -16.32 27.73
C LEU A 574 9.60 -17.05 28.07
N ARG A 575 9.50 -18.36 28.20
CA ARG A 575 10.63 -19.28 28.28
C ARG A 575 10.50 -20.29 27.15
N SER A 576 11.53 -20.42 26.34
CA SER A 576 11.60 -21.43 25.28
C SER A 576 12.89 -22.23 25.39
N GLN A 577 12.78 -23.55 25.43
CA GLN A 577 13.92 -24.46 25.50
C GLN A 577 13.78 -25.52 24.39
N TYR A 578 14.75 -25.55 23.48
CA TYR A 578 14.83 -26.49 22.38
C TYR A 578 15.54 -27.78 22.80
N ARG A 579 15.35 -28.84 22.01
CA ARG A 579 16.14 -30.08 22.11
C ARG A 579 17.32 -30.03 21.14
N ASN A 580 18.37 -30.76 21.47
CA ASN A 580 19.47 -31.06 20.57
C ASN A 580 19.15 -32.26 19.65
N ASP A 581 20.10 -32.62 18.80
CA ASP A 581 20.07 -33.78 17.90
C ASP A 581 19.88 -35.13 18.62
N GLN A 582 20.37 -35.24 19.86
CA GLN A 582 20.16 -36.38 20.74
C GLN A 582 18.81 -36.36 21.48
N LEU A 583 17.90 -35.45 21.11
CA LEU A 583 16.59 -35.27 21.75
C LEU A 583 16.66 -34.99 23.26
N SER A 584 17.76 -34.37 23.69
CA SER A 584 18.00 -33.96 25.07
C SER A 584 18.14 -32.43 25.17
N THR A 585 18.22 -31.90 26.39
CA THR A 585 18.53 -30.48 26.62
C THR A 585 20.00 -30.23 26.93
N SER A 586 20.87 -31.24 26.78
CA SER A 586 22.29 -31.11 27.09
C SER A 586 22.94 -30.11 26.12
N GLY A 587 23.60 -29.08 26.67
CA GLY A 587 24.23 -28.02 25.88
C GLY A 587 23.27 -26.99 25.25
N VAL A 588 21.95 -27.04 25.56
CA VAL A 588 20.96 -26.09 25.05
C VAL A 588 20.29 -25.34 26.20
N ASP A 589 20.76 -24.11 26.42
CA ASP A 589 20.22 -23.22 27.45
C ASP A 589 18.82 -22.68 27.09
N PRO A 590 17.94 -22.46 28.08
CA PRO A 590 16.66 -21.83 27.86
C PRO A 590 16.80 -20.35 27.49
N LEU A 591 16.00 -19.90 26.53
CA LEU A 591 15.88 -18.51 26.14
C LEU A 591 14.73 -17.85 26.90
N PHE A 592 14.95 -16.62 27.38
CA PHE A 592 13.98 -15.86 28.14
C PHE A 592 13.65 -14.54 27.45
N GLN A 593 12.36 -14.26 27.24
CA GLN A 593 11.87 -12.96 26.82
C GLN A 593 10.88 -12.44 27.86
N LYS A 594 11.22 -11.30 28.45
CA LYS A 594 10.45 -10.69 29.55
C LYS A 594 10.02 -9.28 29.17
N SER A 595 8.77 -8.95 29.48
CA SER A 595 8.29 -7.58 29.41
C SER A 595 7.37 -7.31 30.58
N PHE A 596 7.70 -6.33 31.41
CA PHE A 596 6.89 -5.97 32.57
C PHE A 596 6.66 -4.47 32.57
N PHE A 597 5.46 -4.07 32.16
CA PHE A 597 5.06 -2.67 32.02
C PHE A 597 4.12 -2.25 33.15
N MET A 598 4.30 -1.01 33.61
CA MET A 598 3.40 -0.34 34.56
C MET A 598 3.04 1.04 34.03
N ASN A 599 1.94 1.11 33.29
CA ASN A 599 1.48 2.32 32.62
C ASN A 599 0.46 3.05 33.48
N ARG A 600 0.52 4.38 33.50
CA ARG A 600 -0.41 5.23 34.26
C ARG A 600 -1.07 6.23 33.32
N PHE A 601 -2.36 6.43 33.47
CA PHE A 601 -3.13 7.39 32.71
C PHE A 601 -3.89 8.30 33.66
N TYR A 602 -3.87 9.60 33.39
CA TYR A 602 -4.61 10.61 34.14
C TYR A 602 -5.41 11.44 33.17
N THR A 603 -6.66 11.76 33.51
CA THR A 603 -7.50 12.67 32.74
C THR A 603 -8.29 13.54 33.70
N LEU A 604 -8.24 14.84 33.45
CA LEU A 604 -8.94 15.87 34.19
C LEU A 604 -9.70 16.72 33.18
N ASN A 605 -11.02 16.59 33.18
CA ASN A 605 -11.91 17.46 32.41
C ASN A 605 -12.49 18.50 33.36
N TRP A 606 -12.31 19.77 33.04
CA TRP A 606 -12.79 20.87 33.87
C TRP A 606 -13.46 21.95 33.04
N ASP A 607 -14.78 22.03 33.15
CA ASP A 607 -15.56 23.16 32.67
C ASP A 607 -15.47 24.30 33.70
N LEU A 608 -14.40 25.09 33.65
CA LEU A 608 -14.16 26.23 34.58
C LEU A 608 -15.28 27.27 34.54
N SER A 609 -15.89 27.46 33.36
CA SER A 609 -17.12 28.24 33.19
C SER A 609 -17.92 27.66 32.02
N LYS A 610 -19.16 28.11 31.81
CA LYS A 610 -19.99 27.77 30.63
C LYS A 610 -19.30 28.05 29.28
N ASN A 611 -18.28 28.90 29.27
CA ASN A 611 -17.57 29.36 28.07
C ASN A 611 -16.10 28.92 28.03
N LEU A 612 -15.57 28.33 29.10
CA LEU A 612 -14.16 27.94 29.23
C LEU A 612 -14.07 26.51 29.73
N ARG A 613 -13.55 25.63 28.88
CA ARG A 613 -13.29 24.23 29.19
C ARG A 613 -11.81 23.93 29.04
N VAL A 614 -11.25 23.22 30.02
CA VAL A 614 -9.87 22.74 30.03
C VAL A 614 -9.90 21.23 30.20
N ASP A 615 -9.36 20.51 29.22
CA ASP A 615 -9.13 19.08 29.29
C ASP A 615 -7.62 18.83 29.41
N TYR A 616 -7.20 18.14 30.47
CA TYR A 616 -5.82 17.70 30.67
C TYR A 616 -5.79 16.17 30.64
N SER A 617 -4.93 15.59 29.83
CA SER A 617 -4.71 14.15 29.80
C SER A 617 -3.22 13.85 29.84
N SER A 618 -2.80 12.85 30.62
CA SER A 618 -1.41 12.42 30.65
C SER A 618 -1.28 10.91 30.70
N SER A 619 -0.19 10.41 30.11
CA SER A 619 0.19 9.01 30.10
C SER A 619 1.65 8.88 30.52
N VAL A 620 1.92 7.98 31.46
CA VAL A 620 3.27 7.66 31.94
C VAL A 620 3.51 6.19 31.70
N MET A 621 4.37 5.87 30.75
CA MET A 621 4.81 4.51 30.47
C MET A 621 6.06 4.20 31.29
N ALA A 622 6.09 3.05 31.94
CA ALA A 622 7.23 2.61 32.72
C ALA A 622 7.45 1.10 32.58
N VAL A 623 8.71 0.69 32.74
CA VAL A 623 9.15 -0.69 32.75
C VAL A 623 9.60 -1.05 34.16
N VAL A 624 9.14 -2.19 34.66
CA VAL A 624 9.66 -2.81 35.87
C VAL A 624 10.80 -3.73 35.45
N ASP A 625 12.03 -3.36 35.79
CA ASP A 625 13.20 -4.13 35.36
C ASP A 625 13.25 -5.46 36.12
N GLU A 626 13.39 -6.57 35.39
CA GLU A 626 13.54 -7.91 35.96
C GLU A 626 14.97 -8.44 35.75
N PRO A 627 15.54 -9.19 36.72
CA PRO A 627 16.84 -9.84 36.56
C PRO A 627 16.79 -10.97 35.52
N GLN A 628 17.97 -11.40 35.04
CA GLN A 628 18.11 -12.47 34.05
C GLN A 628 17.64 -13.84 34.59
N GLY A 629 17.11 -14.67 33.68
CA GLY A 629 16.70 -16.05 33.96
C GLY A 629 15.38 -16.20 34.70
N ASP A 630 15.14 -17.34 35.33
CA ASP A 630 13.96 -17.54 36.17
C ASP A 630 14.03 -16.70 37.46
N LEU A 631 12.87 -16.41 38.07
CA LEU A 631 12.76 -15.78 39.39
C LEU A 631 12.79 -16.87 40.48
N ASP A 632 13.96 -17.47 40.66
CA ASP A 632 14.23 -18.62 41.53
C ASP A 632 14.82 -18.24 42.89
N THR A 633 15.56 -17.13 42.98
CA THR A 633 16.15 -16.64 44.23
C THR A 633 15.31 -15.53 44.89
N GLN A 634 15.35 -15.47 46.22
CA GLN A 634 14.67 -14.44 47.01
C GLN A 634 15.14 -13.03 46.62
N GLU A 635 16.44 -12.85 46.36
CA GLU A 635 17.03 -11.58 45.91
C GLU A 635 16.41 -11.07 44.60
N LYS A 636 16.20 -11.96 43.62
CA LYS A 636 15.57 -11.62 42.34
C LYS A 636 14.11 -11.19 42.55
N ILE A 637 13.38 -11.88 43.42
CA ILE A 637 11.98 -11.56 43.76
C ILE A 637 11.89 -10.19 44.45
N ASP A 638 12.75 -9.93 45.43
CA ASP A 638 12.77 -8.68 46.19
C ASP A 638 13.16 -7.48 45.30
N SER A 639 14.08 -7.68 44.35
CA SER A 639 14.43 -6.68 43.34
C SER A 639 13.23 -6.29 42.47
N VAL A 640 12.52 -7.27 41.91
CA VAL A 640 11.30 -7.03 41.11
C VAL A 640 10.21 -6.36 41.96
N ARG A 641 10.02 -6.80 43.20
CA ARG A 641 9.06 -6.22 44.14
C ARG A 641 9.38 -4.76 44.45
N SER A 642 10.63 -4.45 44.74
CA SER A 642 11.09 -3.07 44.97
C SER A 642 10.86 -2.19 43.74
N ASN A 643 11.23 -2.67 42.55
CA ASN A 643 11.03 -1.94 41.30
C ASN A 643 9.53 -1.70 40.99
N PHE A 644 8.69 -2.69 41.25
CA PHE A 644 7.23 -2.60 41.11
C PHE A 644 6.62 -1.54 42.03
N TRP A 645 6.95 -1.55 43.33
CA TRP A 645 6.44 -0.55 44.28
C TRP A 645 7.02 0.86 44.06
N ASN A 646 8.19 0.97 43.42
CA ASN A 646 8.77 2.23 42.96
C ASN A 646 8.19 2.72 41.61
N PHE A 647 7.11 2.09 41.12
CA PHE A 647 6.40 2.41 39.88
C PHE A 647 7.21 2.28 38.57
N GLY A 648 8.24 1.43 38.57
CA GLY A 648 9.06 1.20 37.40
C GLY A 648 9.94 2.38 36.99
N ARG A 649 10.93 2.09 36.14
CA ARG A 649 11.70 3.10 35.44
C ARG A 649 10.86 3.65 34.28
N ARG A 650 10.63 4.96 34.29
CA ARG A 650 9.85 5.65 33.25
C ARG A 650 10.57 5.61 31.91
N THR A 651 9.84 5.27 30.87
CA THR A 651 10.36 5.20 29.51
C THR A 651 9.78 6.30 28.62
N ASN A 652 8.51 6.65 28.85
CA ASN A 652 7.84 7.70 28.11
C ASN A 652 6.86 8.44 29.03
N TYR A 653 6.83 9.75 28.94
CA TYR A 653 5.84 10.60 29.56
C TYR A 653 5.23 11.49 28.49
N ASN A 654 3.91 11.55 28.41
CA ASN A 654 3.20 12.40 27.46
C ASN A 654 2.02 13.06 28.17
N HIS A 655 1.78 14.35 27.93
CA HIS A 655 0.52 14.99 28.28
C HIS A 655 0.00 15.87 27.16
N ASN A 656 -1.32 16.00 27.11
CA ASN A 656 -2.05 16.88 26.23
C ASN A 656 -2.97 17.78 27.05
N VAL A 657 -2.98 19.07 26.73
CA VAL A 657 -3.86 20.08 27.34
C VAL A 657 -4.63 20.77 26.24
N ASN A 658 -5.95 20.68 26.30
CA ASN A 658 -6.86 21.31 25.36
C ASN A 658 -7.73 22.34 26.09
N LEU A 659 -7.53 23.61 25.76
CA LEU A 659 -8.31 24.74 26.26
C LEU A 659 -9.23 25.22 25.14
N ASN A 660 -10.53 25.21 25.42
CA ASN A 660 -11.57 25.73 24.53
C ASN A 660 -12.24 26.94 25.20
N TYR A 661 -12.16 28.11 24.57
CA TYR A 661 -12.76 29.35 25.07
C TYR A 661 -13.68 29.99 24.03
N THR A 662 -14.98 29.99 24.30
CA THR A 662 -15.98 30.72 23.50
C THR A 662 -16.12 32.14 24.05
N ILE A 663 -15.63 33.13 23.32
CA ILE A 663 -15.60 34.51 23.80
C ILE A 663 -17.04 35.05 23.91
N PRO A 664 -17.50 35.52 25.09
CA PRO A 664 -18.89 35.88 25.37
C PRO A 664 -19.33 37.23 24.75
N PHE A 665 -19.03 37.48 23.48
CA PHE A 665 -19.46 38.67 22.77
C PHE A 665 -21.00 38.76 22.64
N ASP A 666 -21.68 37.62 22.63
CA ASP A 666 -23.14 37.49 22.62
C ASP A 666 -23.81 38.15 23.84
N LYS A 667 -23.11 38.22 24.97
CA LYS A 667 -23.58 38.86 26.21
C LYS A 667 -23.49 40.38 26.18
N ILE A 668 -22.72 40.98 25.27
CA ILE A 668 -22.56 42.44 25.15
C ILE A 668 -23.50 42.95 24.05
N PRO A 669 -24.58 43.70 24.37
CA PRO A 669 -25.57 44.10 23.38
C PRO A 669 -25.04 44.89 22.19
N ILE A 670 -23.91 45.59 22.30
CA ILE A 670 -23.34 46.37 21.18
C ILE A 670 -22.63 45.46 20.17
N ILE A 671 -22.02 44.34 20.62
CA ILE A 671 -21.16 43.47 19.81
C ILE A 671 -21.64 42.01 19.72
N ASN A 672 -22.88 41.70 20.12
CA ASN A 672 -23.48 40.36 20.04
C ASN A 672 -23.70 39.79 18.61
N TRP A 673 -23.27 40.52 17.59
CA TRP A 673 -23.17 40.10 16.20
C TRP A 673 -21.83 39.42 15.88
N ILE A 674 -20.87 39.45 16.81
CA ILE A 674 -19.58 38.79 16.71
C ILE A 674 -19.66 37.44 17.46
N ARG A 675 -19.22 36.36 16.81
CA ARG A 675 -18.94 35.07 17.46
C ARG A 675 -17.48 34.74 17.25
N ALA A 676 -16.79 34.34 18.31
CA ALA A 676 -15.38 33.97 18.25
C ALA A 676 -15.07 32.85 19.24
N ASP A 677 -14.40 31.82 18.75
CA ASP A 677 -13.97 30.65 19.49
C ASP A 677 -12.44 30.54 19.39
N TYR A 678 -11.79 30.49 20.54
CA TYR A 678 -10.35 30.30 20.67
C TYR A 678 -10.07 28.91 21.24
N ARG A 679 -9.31 28.12 20.50
CA ARG A 679 -8.84 26.80 20.91
C ARG A 679 -7.32 26.80 21.02
N TYR A 680 -6.81 26.33 22.15
CA TYR A 680 -5.39 26.16 22.42
C TYR A 680 -5.13 24.71 22.83
N ASN A 681 -4.41 23.97 22.00
CA ASN A 681 -4.08 22.57 22.22
C ASN A 681 -2.56 22.42 22.29
N THR A 682 -2.02 21.89 23.38
CA THR A 682 -0.59 21.67 23.56
C THR A 682 -0.32 20.23 23.96
N THR A 683 0.73 19.64 23.40
CA THR A 683 1.21 18.30 23.77
C THR A 683 2.68 18.39 24.13
N TYR A 684 3.10 17.72 25.19
CA TYR A 684 4.51 17.57 25.54
C TYR A 684 4.83 16.11 25.77
N THR A 685 6.01 15.70 25.32
CA THR A 685 6.48 14.32 25.39
C THR A 685 7.93 14.32 25.87
N TRP A 686 8.24 13.42 26.79
CA TRP A 686 9.60 13.09 27.22
C TRP A 686 9.82 11.60 26.99
N MET A 687 10.90 11.23 26.31
CA MET A 687 11.26 9.85 26.01
C MET A 687 12.67 9.56 26.50
N THR A 688 12.84 8.46 27.23
CA THR A 688 14.16 8.04 27.72
C THR A 688 15.06 7.57 26.58
N GLY A 689 16.36 7.83 26.69
CA GLY A 689 17.37 7.10 25.91
C GLY A 689 17.42 5.61 26.30
N ALA A 690 17.96 4.77 25.42
CA ALA A 690 18.18 3.35 25.70
C ALA A 690 19.12 3.14 26.90
N ILE A 691 19.00 2.00 27.58
CA ILE A 691 19.88 1.65 28.71
C ILE A 691 21.33 1.60 28.19
N GLY A 692 22.27 2.22 28.91
CA GLY A 692 23.68 2.33 28.52
C GLY A 692 24.02 3.48 27.57
N GLN A 693 23.02 4.07 26.90
CA GLN A 693 23.21 5.24 26.02
C GLN A 693 22.63 6.52 26.61
N ARG A 694 21.63 6.43 27.51
CA ARG A 694 20.96 7.59 28.10
C ARG A 694 21.92 8.56 28.81
N ASP A 695 22.96 8.03 29.46
CA ASP A 695 23.86 8.86 30.27
C ASP A 695 24.88 9.61 29.40
N THR A 696 25.07 9.20 28.13
CA THR A 696 25.96 9.86 27.15
C THR A 696 25.21 10.66 26.09
N LEU A 697 24.08 10.15 25.58
CA LEU A 697 23.28 10.76 24.51
C LEU A 697 22.03 11.49 25.01
N GLY A 698 21.69 11.37 26.30
CA GLY A 698 20.54 12.01 26.92
C GLY A 698 19.18 11.41 26.56
N ASN A 699 18.13 12.08 27.00
CA ASN A 699 16.73 11.80 26.67
C ASN A 699 16.25 12.76 25.57
N VAL A 700 15.01 12.60 25.13
CA VAL A 700 14.40 13.46 24.12
C VAL A 700 13.18 14.15 24.71
N ILE A 701 13.06 15.46 24.50
CA ILE A 701 11.82 16.20 24.78
C ILE A 701 11.23 16.78 23.51
N GLN A 702 9.91 16.77 23.43
CA GLN A 702 9.15 17.32 22.32
C GLN A 702 7.96 18.10 22.85
N ASN A 703 7.64 19.22 22.21
CA ASN A 703 6.40 19.94 22.42
C ASN A 703 5.71 20.21 21.08
N THR A 704 4.38 20.22 21.07
CA THR A 704 3.56 20.77 19.98
C THR A 704 2.54 21.76 20.53
N ARG A 705 2.21 22.79 19.73
CA ARG A 705 1.20 23.80 20.03
C ARG A 705 0.32 24.03 18.82
N GLU A 706 -0.99 24.00 19.02
CA GLU A 706 -2.00 24.31 18.03
C GLU A 706 -2.92 25.40 18.58
N GLN A 707 -2.93 26.55 17.89
CA GLN A 707 -3.82 27.67 18.19
C GLN A 707 -4.80 27.82 17.03
N THR A 708 -6.09 27.72 17.31
CA THR A 708 -7.13 27.98 16.33
C THR A 708 -8.03 29.10 16.84
N LEU A 709 -8.08 30.19 16.09
CA LEU A 709 -9.02 31.27 16.30
C LEU A 709 -10.00 31.26 15.13
N SER A 710 -11.24 30.91 15.42
CA SER A 710 -12.32 30.89 14.43
C SER A 710 -13.43 31.84 14.85
N GLY A 711 -14.05 32.50 13.89
CA GLY A 711 -15.11 33.43 14.21
C GLY A 711 -15.98 33.80 13.02
N LYS A 712 -17.11 34.42 13.35
CA LYS A 712 -18.14 34.85 12.42
C LYS A 712 -18.71 36.19 12.85
N PHE A 713 -18.66 37.15 11.95
CA PHE A 713 -19.37 38.42 12.01
C PHE A 713 -20.73 38.27 11.32
N ASP A 714 -21.82 38.30 12.08
CA ASP A 714 -23.21 38.22 11.61
C ASP A 714 -23.75 39.64 11.43
N LEU A 715 -23.50 40.24 10.27
CA LEU A 715 -23.86 41.63 10.00
C LEU A 715 -25.37 41.84 9.93
N ILE A 716 -26.15 40.79 9.64
CA ILE A 716 -27.62 40.85 9.72
C ILE A 716 -28.06 41.23 11.14
N ARG A 717 -27.45 40.61 12.17
CA ARG A 717 -27.71 41.00 13.57
C ARG A 717 -27.27 42.42 13.88
N LEU A 718 -26.16 42.90 13.32
CA LEU A 718 -25.70 44.28 13.47
C LEU A 718 -26.70 45.27 12.86
N TYR A 719 -27.13 45.02 11.62
CA TYR A 719 -28.08 45.88 10.92
C TYR A 719 -29.43 45.92 11.63
N ASN A 720 -29.93 44.76 12.09
CA ASN A 720 -31.20 44.67 12.79
C ASN A 720 -31.22 45.39 14.16
N LYS A 721 -30.08 45.89 14.67
CA LYS A 721 -30.07 46.78 15.86
C LYS A 721 -30.74 48.12 15.60
N ASN A 722 -30.70 48.60 14.36
CA ASN A 722 -31.37 49.83 13.97
C ASN A 722 -32.76 49.47 13.40
N LYS A 723 -33.83 49.93 14.06
CA LYS A 723 -35.23 49.66 13.65
C LYS A 723 -35.52 50.00 12.19
N LYS A 724 -34.84 51.02 11.62
CA LYS A 724 -34.97 51.38 10.20
C LYS A 724 -34.38 50.32 9.27
N LEU A 725 -33.24 49.74 9.65
CA LEU A 725 -32.54 48.71 8.88
C LEU A 725 -33.18 47.32 9.07
N GLU A 726 -33.70 47.05 10.27
CA GLU A 726 -34.48 45.84 10.57
C GLU A 726 -35.73 45.75 9.68
N ALA A 727 -36.50 46.83 9.56
CA ALA A 727 -37.66 46.89 8.67
C ALA A 727 -37.32 46.64 7.19
N LEU A 728 -36.09 46.98 6.76
CA LEU A 728 -35.60 46.72 5.39
C LEU A 728 -35.12 45.27 5.19
N ASN A 729 -34.68 44.58 6.24
CA ASN A 729 -34.25 43.18 6.22
C ASN A 729 -35.39 42.18 6.48
N ALA A 730 -36.50 42.62 7.10
CA ALA A 730 -37.62 41.75 7.44
C ALA A 730 -38.25 41.13 6.16
N PRO A 731 -38.47 39.79 6.11
CA PRO A 731 -39.12 39.17 4.97
C PRO A 731 -40.56 39.67 4.84
N ARG A 732 -40.95 40.16 3.65
CA ARG A 732 -42.35 40.47 3.33
C ARG A 732 -43.18 39.21 3.54
N ARG A 733 -44.01 39.20 4.59
CA ARG A 733 -44.99 38.12 4.83
C ARG A 733 -45.96 38.07 3.64
N PRO A 734 -46.29 36.89 3.09
CA PRO A 734 -47.32 36.79 2.06
C PRO A 734 -48.64 37.34 2.63
N SER A 735 -49.25 38.29 1.91
CA SER A 735 -50.53 38.86 2.33
C SER A 735 -51.61 37.80 2.21
N ILE A 736 -52.29 37.51 3.31
CA ILE A 736 -53.55 36.76 3.28
C ILE A 736 -54.57 37.66 2.55
N PRO A 737 -55.24 37.20 1.48
CA PRO A 737 -56.26 37.99 0.78
C PRO A 737 -57.34 38.43 1.79
N GLY A 738 -57.57 39.75 1.94
CA GLY A 738 -58.64 40.30 2.78
C GLY A 738 -58.23 40.90 4.13
N ARG A 739 -56.93 40.94 4.50
CA ARG A 739 -56.47 41.63 5.72
C ARG A 739 -55.61 42.86 5.36
N ASN A 740 -56.12 44.06 5.65
CA ASN A 740 -55.34 45.30 5.55
C ASN A 740 -54.20 45.26 6.59
N THR A 741 -53.00 44.90 6.14
CA THR A 741 -51.78 45.11 6.91
C THR A 741 -51.27 46.53 6.67
N PRO A 742 -51.00 47.34 7.71
CA PRO A 742 -50.41 48.66 7.51
C PRO A 742 -49.06 48.49 6.81
N SER A 743 -48.92 49.14 5.66
CA SER A 743 -47.70 49.21 4.88
C SER A 743 -46.61 49.86 5.73
N ALA A 744 -45.52 49.14 6.01
CA ALA A 744 -44.30 49.72 6.58
C ALA A 744 -43.55 50.60 5.55
N GLU A 745 -44.29 51.42 4.80
CA GLU A 745 -43.77 52.40 3.84
C GLU A 745 -43.76 53.82 4.43
N ASP A 746 -44.52 54.08 5.50
CA ASP A 746 -44.82 55.44 5.96
C ASP A 746 -43.88 56.02 7.04
N THR A 747 -42.68 55.45 7.21
CA THR A 747 -41.68 55.97 8.18
C THR A 747 -40.26 56.04 7.64
N ILE A 748 -40.07 55.80 6.34
CA ILE A 748 -38.76 55.59 5.74
C ILE A 748 -38.54 56.68 4.69
N GLY A 749 -37.45 57.44 4.83
CA GLY A 749 -37.10 58.58 3.97
C GLY A 749 -36.93 58.22 2.48
N THR A 750 -36.37 59.16 1.71
CA THR A 750 -36.37 59.16 0.24
C THR A 750 -36.02 57.79 -0.41
N PRO A 751 -36.59 57.46 -1.59
CA PRO A 751 -36.35 56.20 -2.29
C PRO A 751 -34.87 55.89 -2.56
N PHE A 752 -34.04 56.93 -2.72
CA PHE A 752 -32.61 56.81 -2.98
C PHE A 752 -31.82 56.34 -1.74
N SER A 753 -32.07 56.94 -0.57
CA SER A 753 -31.41 56.54 0.68
C SER A 753 -31.69 55.08 1.04
N ASN A 754 -32.89 54.57 0.73
CA ASN A 754 -33.26 53.18 1.04
C ASN A 754 -32.55 52.16 0.14
N LYS A 755 -32.29 52.52 -1.13
CA LYS A 755 -31.50 51.67 -2.05
C LYS A 755 -30.03 51.66 -1.66
N LEU A 756 -29.46 52.81 -1.28
CA LEU A 756 -28.09 52.92 -0.79
C LEU A 756 -27.87 52.13 0.50
N LEU A 757 -28.81 52.24 1.47
CA LEU A 757 -28.76 51.47 2.72
C LEU A 757 -28.87 49.96 2.46
N LYS A 758 -29.73 49.51 1.52
CA LYS A 758 -29.80 48.09 1.13
C LYS A 758 -28.51 47.58 0.50
N PHE A 759 -27.85 48.41 -0.31
CA PHE A 759 -26.55 48.07 -0.90
C PHE A 759 -25.44 47.98 0.17
N LEU A 760 -25.42 48.88 1.15
CA LEU A 760 -24.48 48.81 2.27
C LEU A 760 -24.75 47.61 3.19
N MET A 761 -26.01 47.14 3.28
CA MET A 761 -26.43 45.92 3.98
C MET A 761 -26.31 44.64 3.14
N SER A 762 -25.60 44.70 2.01
CA SER A 762 -25.40 43.56 1.12
C SER A 762 -24.54 42.49 1.80
N VAL A 763 -23.49 42.86 2.51
CA VAL A 763 -22.63 41.92 3.24
C VAL A 763 -23.42 41.31 4.41
N LYS A 764 -23.70 40.00 4.35
CA LYS A 764 -24.51 39.30 5.33
C LYS A 764 -23.66 38.72 6.46
N GLU A 765 -22.55 38.10 6.12
CA GLU A 765 -21.64 37.51 7.08
C GLU A 765 -20.20 37.53 6.59
N VAL A 766 -19.27 37.63 7.54
CA VAL A 766 -17.83 37.47 7.32
C VAL A 766 -17.32 36.41 8.29
N THR A 767 -16.66 35.39 7.78
CA THR A 767 -16.04 34.32 8.57
C THR A 767 -14.54 34.43 8.50
N PHE A 768 -13.86 34.10 9.59
CA PHE A 768 -12.40 34.01 9.61
C PHE A 768 -12.00 32.77 10.39
N ASN A 769 -10.95 32.12 9.91
CA ASN A 769 -10.33 30.99 10.58
C ASN A 769 -8.81 31.15 10.46
N TYR A 770 -8.15 31.27 11.59
CA TYR A 770 -6.70 31.37 11.70
C TYR A 770 -6.20 30.21 12.56
N GLY A 771 -5.43 29.31 11.94
CA GLY A 771 -4.79 28.18 12.59
C GLY A 771 -3.27 28.33 12.56
N LEU A 772 -2.62 28.15 13.70
CA LEU A 772 -1.17 28.08 13.84
C LEU A 772 -0.81 26.77 14.55
N THR A 773 -0.13 25.88 13.84
CA THR A 773 0.38 24.62 14.39
C THR A 773 1.89 24.65 14.38
N GLU A 774 2.51 24.42 15.53
CA GLU A 774 3.94 24.47 15.72
C GLU A 774 4.42 23.28 16.55
N GLY A 775 5.68 22.93 16.42
CA GLY A 775 6.28 21.92 17.28
C GLY A 775 7.79 22.03 17.33
N THR A 776 8.37 21.65 18.46
CA THR A 776 9.80 21.66 18.74
C THR A 776 10.22 20.29 19.25
N PHE A 777 11.28 19.72 18.67
CA PHE A 777 11.89 18.45 19.04
C PHE A 777 13.33 18.71 19.46
N LEU A 778 13.68 18.35 20.69
CA LEU A 778 14.99 18.59 21.29
C LEU A 778 15.56 17.28 21.86
N PRO A 779 16.52 16.66 21.16
CA PRO A 779 17.25 15.51 21.67
C PRO A 779 18.41 15.93 22.58
N GLY A 780 18.93 15.03 23.42
CA GLY A 780 20.06 15.29 24.31
C GLY A 780 19.67 15.81 25.70
N TYR A 781 18.40 15.84 26.09
CA TYR A 781 17.95 16.35 27.39
C TYR A 781 18.30 15.39 28.55
N LEU A 782 19.18 15.78 29.48
CA LEU A 782 19.64 14.90 30.57
C LEU A 782 18.62 14.64 31.68
N PRO A 783 17.83 15.63 32.16
CA PRO A 783 16.96 15.41 33.32
C PRO A 783 15.88 14.35 33.08
N ASN A 784 15.59 13.58 34.13
CA ASN A 784 14.44 12.69 34.15
C ASN A 784 13.17 13.47 34.44
N THR A 785 12.10 13.13 33.74
CA THR A 785 10.76 13.67 34.02
C THR A 785 10.23 13.21 35.40
N GLY A 786 9.23 13.88 35.93
CA GLY A 786 8.72 13.88 37.30
C GLY A 786 7.19 13.83 37.30
N LEU A 787 6.55 14.66 38.12
CA LEU A 787 5.11 14.91 38.03
C LEU A 787 4.87 16.00 36.98
N LEU A 788 3.77 15.92 36.22
CA LEU A 788 3.39 16.95 35.22
C LEU A 788 4.44 17.23 34.13
N GLY A 789 5.39 16.31 33.91
CA GLY A 789 6.38 16.42 32.85
C GLY A 789 7.66 17.18 33.20
N MET A 790 7.71 17.80 34.39
CA MET A 790 8.87 18.51 34.92
C MET A 790 9.82 17.56 35.63
N ASP A 791 11.07 17.94 35.82
CA ASP A 791 11.98 17.23 36.74
C ASP A 791 11.48 17.22 38.19
N ARG A 792 12.12 16.43 39.07
CA ARG A 792 11.72 16.32 40.48
C ARG A 792 11.82 17.65 41.25
N ALA A 793 12.65 18.57 40.78
CA ALA A 793 12.82 19.90 41.34
C ALA A 793 11.76 20.91 40.82
N PHE A 794 10.91 20.52 39.87
CA PHE A 794 9.92 21.39 39.21
C PHE A 794 10.55 22.63 38.56
N THR A 795 11.75 22.52 37.99
CA THR A 795 12.46 23.62 37.33
C THR A 795 12.64 23.39 35.83
N ASN A 796 12.91 22.16 35.39
CA ASN A 796 13.27 21.86 34.00
C ASN A 796 12.22 20.96 33.31
N PRO A 797 11.97 21.12 31.99
CA PRO A 797 12.48 22.14 31.07
C PRO A 797 11.78 23.51 31.21
N GLY A 798 10.78 23.61 32.10
CA GLY A 798 10.04 24.85 32.39
C GLY A 798 8.57 24.77 31.96
N LEU A 799 7.69 25.49 32.68
CA LEU A 799 6.25 25.48 32.42
C LEU A 799 5.90 25.98 31.02
N ALA A 800 6.63 26.98 30.52
CA ALA A 800 6.42 27.52 29.18
C ALA A 800 6.59 26.43 28.10
N PHE A 801 7.68 25.65 28.16
CA PHE A 801 7.93 24.57 27.21
C PHE A 801 6.95 23.40 27.36
N ILE A 802 6.54 23.07 28.58
CA ILE A 802 5.55 22.01 28.86
C ILE A 802 4.15 22.38 28.33
N PHE A 803 3.80 23.68 28.32
CA PHE A 803 2.51 24.19 27.86
C PHE A 803 2.52 24.76 26.44
N GLY A 804 3.56 24.54 25.63
CA GLY A 804 3.47 24.87 24.20
C GLY A 804 4.48 25.88 23.66
N SER A 805 5.38 26.42 24.48
CA SER A 805 6.32 27.45 24.01
C SER A 805 7.22 26.89 22.91
N GLN A 806 7.36 27.67 21.83
CA GLN A 806 8.12 27.31 20.63
C GLN A 806 9.37 28.19 20.49
N ASP A 807 9.85 28.76 21.59
CA ASP A 807 11.05 29.60 21.57
C ASP A 807 12.27 28.75 21.20
N PRO A 808 12.94 29.02 20.06
CA PRO A 808 14.15 28.32 19.67
C PRO A 808 15.28 28.42 20.70
N GLN A 809 15.29 29.47 21.54
CA GLN A 809 16.37 29.72 22.50
C GLN A 809 16.42 28.71 23.65
N ILE A 810 15.38 27.90 23.84
CA ILE A 810 15.34 26.87 24.89
C ILE A 810 16.53 25.90 24.80
N ARG A 811 17.00 25.59 23.59
CA ARG A 811 18.17 24.71 23.40
C ARG A 811 19.45 25.34 23.95
N ASN A 812 19.63 26.65 23.73
CA ASN A 812 20.77 27.43 24.19
C ASN A 812 20.71 27.63 25.70
N GLU A 813 19.51 27.86 26.25
CA GLU A 813 19.29 28.01 27.68
C GLU A 813 19.57 26.70 28.45
N LEU A 814 19.05 25.56 27.98
CA LEU A 814 19.29 24.25 28.59
C LEU A 814 20.75 23.83 28.45
N ALA A 815 21.37 24.14 27.31
CA ALA A 815 22.80 23.97 27.08
C ALA A 815 23.65 24.77 28.07
N ALA A 816 23.38 26.06 28.24
CA ALA A 816 24.10 26.95 29.15
C ALA A 816 23.96 26.53 30.63
N ARG A 817 22.86 25.86 30.98
CA ARG A 817 22.63 25.28 32.32
C ARG A 817 23.24 23.89 32.51
N GLY A 818 23.90 23.32 31.50
CA GLY A 818 24.51 21.98 31.57
C GLY A 818 23.49 20.83 31.61
N LEU A 819 22.27 21.06 31.10
CA LEU A 819 21.16 20.08 31.11
C LEU A 819 21.03 19.30 29.80
N MET A 820 21.97 19.50 28.88
CA MET A 820 22.06 18.81 27.60
C MET A 820 23.27 17.86 27.59
N ALA A 821 23.16 16.77 26.84
CA ALA A 821 24.13 15.71 26.78
C ALA A 821 25.44 16.20 26.13
N PRO A 822 26.59 16.06 26.79
CA PRO A 822 27.88 16.54 26.28
C PRO A 822 28.54 15.51 25.36
N SER A 823 27.88 15.11 24.26
CA SER A 823 28.37 14.09 23.33
C SER A 823 28.49 14.60 21.90
N ALA A 824 29.62 14.30 21.26
CA ALA A 824 29.86 14.62 19.85
C ALA A 824 29.12 13.65 18.91
N GLU A 825 28.71 12.49 19.43
CA GLU A 825 28.02 11.39 18.75
C GLU A 825 26.50 11.61 18.66
N LEU A 826 25.97 12.71 19.23
CA LEU A 826 24.57 13.08 19.11
C LEU A 826 24.23 13.48 17.67
N THR A 827 23.68 12.55 16.90
CA THR A 827 23.30 12.73 15.48
C THR A 827 21.84 13.13 15.29
N GLN A 828 21.01 13.03 16.33
CA GLN A 828 19.61 13.44 16.25
C GLN A 828 19.53 14.98 16.16
N PRO A 829 18.88 15.53 15.11
CA PRO A 829 18.81 16.98 14.95
C PRO A 829 17.76 17.59 15.88
N PHE A 830 18.03 18.80 16.36
CA PHE A 830 17.00 19.71 16.84
C PHE A 830 16.09 20.07 15.66
N GLN A 831 14.77 20.04 15.86
CA GLN A 831 13.81 20.38 14.81
C GLN A 831 12.72 21.30 15.31
N GLN A 832 12.30 22.24 14.46
CA GLN A 832 11.08 23.02 14.64
C GLN A 832 10.22 22.95 13.39
N ASN A 833 8.92 22.83 13.58
CA ASN A 833 7.92 22.84 12.52
C ASN A 833 6.93 23.97 12.77
N ARG A 834 6.48 24.64 11.71
CA ARG A 834 5.44 25.68 11.77
C ARG A 834 4.53 25.57 10.56
N ALA A 835 3.22 25.58 10.79
CA ALA A 835 2.18 25.61 9.78
C ALA A 835 1.14 26.67 10.14
N MET A 836 1.04 27.71 9.32
CA MET A 836 0.04 28.77 9.42
C MET A 836 -1.01 28.57 8.33
N ASN A 837 -2.28 28.58 8.71
CA ASN A 837 -3.42 28.54 7.82
C ASN A 837 -4.35 29.72 8.12
N LEU A 838 -4.64 30.55 7.12
CA LEU A 838 -5.59 31.64 7.20
C LEU A 838 -6.65 31.43 6.13
N ASN A 839 -7.93 31.41 6.53
CA ASN A 839 -9.08 31.34 5.65
C ASN A 839 -10.06 32.46 6.01
N LEU A 840 -10.35 33.33 5.04
CA LEU A 840 -11.26 34.45 5.17
C LEU A 840 -12.42 34.23 4.20
N GLY A 841 -13.65 34.24 4.70
CA GLY A 841 -14.86 34.11 3.90
C GLY A 841 -15.78 35.31 4.08
N ALA A 842 -16.49 35.70 3.02
CA ALA A 842 -17.57 36.69 3.13
C ALA A 842 -18.75 36.30 2.24
N LEU A 843 -19.97 36.52 2.71
CA LEU A 843 -21.18 36.36 1.95
C LEU A 843 -21.81 37.73 1.71
N VAL A 844 -21.97 38.10 0.45
CA VAL A 844 -22.56 39.37 0.01
C VAL A 844 -23.81 39.06 -0.81
N GLU A 845 -24.95 39.61 -0.41
CA GLU A 845 -26.24 39.51 -1.11
C GLU A 845 -26.77 40.94 -1.41
N PRO A 846 -26.32 41.57 -2.51
CA PRO A 846 -26.73 42.93 -2.91
C PRO A 846 -28.21 43.06 -3.26
N ILE A 847 -28.76 42.03 -3.89
CA ILE A 847 -30.19 41.90 -4.20
C ILE A 847 -30.65 40.50 -3.76
N ARG A 848 -31.93 40.36 -3.42
CA ARG A 848 -32.51 39.09 -2.96
C ARG A 848 -32.22 37.98 -3.98
N ASP A 849 -31.81 36.82 -3.46
CA ASP A 849 -31.51 35.62 -4.24
C ASP A 849 -30.26 35.76 -5.17
N PHE A 850 -29.46 36.83 -5.03
CA PHE A 850 -28.14 37.01 -5.69
C PHE A 850 -27.03 36.95 -4.65
N ARG A 851 -26.33 35.82 -4.57
CA ARG A 851 -25.33 35.54 -3.55
C ARG A 851 -23.93 35.58 -4.16
N ILE A 852 -23.04 36.37 -3.57
CA ILE A 852 -21.60 36.37 -3.84
C ILE A 852 -20.90 35.82 -2.60
N THR A 853 -20.22 34.70 -2.75
CA THR A 853 -19.33 34.15 -1.73
C THR A 853 -17.90 34.50 -2.09
N LEU A 854 -17.23 35.27 -1.24
CA LEU A 854 -15.82 35.59 -1.36
C LEU A 854 -15.01 34.65 -0.45
N ASN A 855 -13.85 34.19 -0.92
CA ASN A 855 -12.94 33.35 -0.14
C ASN A 855 -11.49 33.75 -0.42
N ALA A 856 -10.70 34.00 0.63
CA ALA A 856 -9.27 34.24 0.54
C ALA A 856 -8.53 33.25 1.46
N VAL A 857 -7.53 32.54 0.91
CA VAL A 857 -6.76 31.53 1.65
C VAL A 857 -5.28 31.86 1.58
N LYS A 858 -4.58 31.68 2.70
CA LYS A 858 -3.12 31.73 2.78
C LYS A 858 -2.63 30.58 3.66
N ARG A 859 -1.63 29.84 3.17
CA ARG A 859 -0.98 28.75 3.88
C ARG A 859 0.53 28.89 3.79
N GLU A 860 1.20 28.77 4.92
CA GLU A 860 2.66 28.79 5.03
C GLU A 860 3.10 27.63 5.91
N VAL A 861 4.00 26.80 5.41
CA VAL A 861 4.57 25.66 6.14
C VAL A 861 6.09 25.77 6.08
N GLY A 862 6.76 25.48 7.17
CA GLY A 862 8.22 25.38 7.21
C GLY A 862 8.71 24.43 8.28
N LYS A 863 9.84 23.80 7.99
CA LYS A 863 10.62 22.98 8.93
C LYS A 863 12.02 23.53 9.03
N TYR A 864 12.49 23.77 10.24
CA TYR A 864 13.88 24.09 10.56
C TYR A 864 14.50 22.88 11.26
N GLN A 865 15.73 22.53 10.91
CA GLN A 865 16.49 21.51 11.62
C GLN A 865 17.97 21.85 11.64
N GLU A 866 18.66 21.45 12.70
CA GLU A 866 20.11 21.55 12.82
C GLU A 866 20.62 20.44 13.73
N ILE A 867 21.87 20.02 13.58
CA ILE A 867 22.52 19.16 14.57
C ILE A 867 23.10 20.08 15.64
N PHE A 868 22.52 20.05 16.84
CA PHE A 868 22.93 20.86 17.97
C PHE A 868 23.65 19.99 19.00
N ARG A 869 24.97 20.12 19.10
CA ARG A 869 25.81 19.27 19.97
C ARG A 869 26.88 20.08 20.69
N ASN A 870 27.43 19.51 21.75
CA ASN A 870 28.58 20.09 22.44
C ASN A 870 29.83 20.04 21.54
N SER A 871 30.65 21.07 21.59
CA SER A 871 31.91 21.17 20.87
C SER A 871 32.88 20.10 21.37
N ALA A 872 33.55 19.42 20.44
CA ALA A 872 34.60 18.47 20.77
C ALA A 872 35.86 19.19 21.27
N ASP A 873 36.14 20.39 20.75
CA ASP A 873 37.34 21.16 21.03
C ASP A 873 37.23 21.95 22.34
N ASN A 874 36.02 22.46 22.64
CA ASN A 874 35.72 23.24 23.84
C ASN A 874 34.49 22.65 24.58
N PRO A 875 34.66 21.61 25.42
CA PRO A 875 33.57 21.01 26.16
C PRO A 875 32.82 22.05 27.02
N GLY A 876 31.55 22.32 26.67
CA GLY A 876 30.70 23.34 27.31
C GLY A 876 30.18 24.40 26.33
N GLU A 877 30.82 24.54 25.16
CA GLU A 877 30.33 25.36 24.05
C GLU A 877 29.49 24.52 23.08
N TYR A 878 28.31 24.97 22.67
CA TYR A 878 27.45 24.21 21.76
C TYR A 878 27.56 24.75 20.33
N LEU A 879 27.64 23.84 19.36
CA LEU A 879 27.76 24.13 17.95
C LEU A 879 26.46 23.76 17.23
N SER A 880 26.00 24.66 16.35
CA SER A 880 24.98 24.34 15.34
C SER A 880 25.68 23.89 14.07
N ILE A 881 25.37 22.67 13.63
CA ILE A 881 25.96 22.06 12.44
C ILE A 881 24.86 21.86 11.40
N SER A 882 25.14 22.33 10.19
CA SER A 882 24.28 22.20 9.01
C SER A 882 22.82 22.64 9.27
N PRO A 883 22.58 23.88 9.75
CA PRO A 883 21.24 24.40 9.89
C PRO A 883 20.56 24.46 8.52
N ILE A 884 19.36 23.89 8.43
CA ILE A 884 18.61 23.83 7.19
C ILE A 884 17.12 24.06 7.47
N ARG A 885 16.54 24.96 6.69
CA ARG A 885 15.11 25.15 6.52
C ARG A 885 14.66 24.42 5.26
N ASN A 886 13.99 23.30 5.42
CA ASN A 886 13.51 22.46 4.32
C ASN A 886 12.00 22.21 4.43
N ASN A 887 11.48 21.39 3.51
CA ASN A 887 10.07 20.99 3.43
C ASN A 887 9.12 22.19 3.58
N SER A 888 9.56 23.36 3.07
CA SER A 888 8.82 24.60 3.18
C SER A 888 7.88 24.72 2.00
N ALA A 889 6.68 25.22 2.26
CA ALA A 889 5.64 25.39 1.25
C ALA A 889 4.87 26.68 1.50
N TYR A 890 4.49 27.35 0.43
CA TYR A 890 3.75 28.59 0.46
C TYR A 890 2.61 28.52 -0.55
N SER A 891 1.40 28.85 -0.12
CA SER A 891 0.21 28.91 -0.96
C SER A 891 -0.60 30.15 -0.61
N VAL A 892 -1.01 30.91 -1.62
CA VAL A 892 -1.84 32.10 -1.41
C VAL A 892 -2.82 32.28 -2.56
N THR A 893 -4.04 32.68 -2.25
CA THR A 893 -5.01 33.05 -3.29
C THR A 893 -4.59 34.33 -4.00
N THR A 894 -4.66 34.31 -5.32
CA THR A 894 -4.26 35.43 -6.19
C THR A 894 -5.35 35.69 -7.23
N ILE A 895 -5.14 36.66 -8.12
CA ILE A 895 -6.06 36.94 -9.24
C ILE A 895 -5.23 37.07 -10.52
N LEU A 896 -5.58 36.30 -11.54
CA LEU A 896 -4.97 36.26 -12.88
C LEU A 896 -5.93 36.78 -13.99
N LEU A 897 -7.06 37.37 -13.59
CA LEU A 897 -8.19 37.73 -14.48
C LEU A 897 -7.77 38.59 -15.70
N GLY A 898 -6.75 39.45 -15.53
CA GLY A 898 -6.26 40.33 -16.59
C GLY A 898 -5.70 39.58 -17.82
N THR A 899 -5.31 38.31 -17.65
CA THR A 899 -4.64 37.53 -18.70
C THR A 899 -5.39 36.25 -19.10
N SER A 900 -6.50 35.92 -18.42
CA SER A 900 -7.20 34.63 -18.56
C SER A 900 -7.77 34.35 -19.96
N PHE A 901 -8.01 35.40 -20.75
CA PHE A 901 -8.60 35.31 -22.09
C PHE A 901 -7.62 35.63 -23.23
N SER A 902 -6.32 35.77 -22.91
CA SER A 902 -5.27 35.79 -23.92
C SER A 902 -5.31 34.52 -24.77
N ARG A 903 -4.95 34.65 -26.05
CA ARG A 903 -4.90 33.55 -27.01
C ARG A 903 -3.48 33.40 -27.52
N ASP A 904 -3.08 32.15 -27.75
CA ASP A 904 -1.83 31.86 -28.43
C ASP A 904 -2.02 32.00 -29.95
N ASP A 905 -0.92 32.18 -30.67
CA ASP A 905 -0.93 32.19 -32.13
C ASP A 905 -1.11 30.78 -32.73
N SER A 906 -1.09 30.66 -34.06
CA SER A 906 -1.23 29.37 -34.77
C SER A 906 -0.07 28.39 -34.53
N GLN A 907 1.06 28.86 -34.04
CA GLN A 907 2.24 28.06 -33.68
C GLN A 907 2.31 27.77 -32.16
N ASN A 908 1.27 28.13 -31.40
CA ASN A 908 1.19 28.05 -29.94
C ASN A 908 2.16 28.99 -29.20
N ASN A 909 2.68 30.04 -29.84
CA ASN A 909 3.43 31.09 -29.16
C ASN A 909 2.47 31.99 -28.38
N SER A 910 2.84 32.31 -27.13
CA SER A 910 2.00 33.07 -26.21
C SER A 910 2.55 34.48 -26.02
N PRO A 911 1.75 35.55 -26.21
CA PRO A 911 2.20 36.92 -25.94
C PRO A 911 2.58 37.11 -24.46
N LEU A 912 1.90 36.41 -23.54
CA LEU A 912 2.25 36.44 -22.11
C LEU A 912 3.61 35.81 -21.81
N PHE A 913 4.01 34.81 -22.61
CA PHE A 913 5.33 34.21 -22.48
C PHE A 913 6.41 35.16 -23.00
N GLN A 914 6.14 35.90 -24.08
CA GLN A 914 7.03 36.96 -24.55
C GLN A 914 7.17 38.10 -23.53
N ASP A 915 6.06 38.52 -22.91
CA ASP A 915 6.09 39.50 -21.81
C ASP A 915 6.93 38.99 -20.63
N PHE A 916 6.80 37.70 -20.29
CA PHE A 916 7.64 37.07 -19.29
C PHE A 916 9.13 37.13 -19.66
N GLU A 917 9.49 36.80 -20.90
CA GLU A 917 10.88 36.87 -21.37
C GLU A 917 11.46 38.27 -21.26
N ASN A 918 10.69 39.29 -21.67
CA ASN A 918 11.07 40.70 -21.64
C ASN A 918 11.22 41.23 -20.20
N ASN A 919 10.28 40.87 -19.33
CA ASN A 919 10.23 41.31 -17.93
C ASN A 919 11.44 40.85 -17.10
N ARG A 920 12.15 39.79 -17.50
CA ARG A 920 13.33 39.29 -16.79
C ARG A 920 14.43 40.35 -16.66
N SER A 921 14.72 41.07 -17.75
CA SER A 921 15.75 42.12 -17.77
C SER A 921 15.41 43.26 -16.79
N ILE A 922 14.18 43.78 -16.85
CA ILE A 922 13.67 44.85 -15.98
C ILE A 922 13.77 44.45 -14.50
N ILE A 923 13.41 43.20 -14.18
CA ILE A 923 13.42 42.70 -12.81
C ILE A 923 14.85 42.48 -12.30
N LYS A 924 15.76 41.97 -13.14
CA LYS A 924 17.19 41.85 -12.82
C LYS A 924 17.76 43.21 -12.42
N ASP A 925 17.60 44.22 -13.26
CA ASP A 925 18.15 45.57 -13.02
C ASP A 925 17.61 46.17 -11.71
N ARG A 926 16.33 45.95 -11.39
CA ARG A 926 15.72 46.40 -10.13
C ARG A 926 16.27 45.67 -8.91
N LEU A 927 16.54 44.37 -9.02
CA LEU A 927 17.10 43.56 -7.94
C LEU A 927 18.56 43.94 -7.68
N ASP A 928 19.35 44.09 -8.74
CA ASP A 928 20.75 44.54 -8.67
C ASP A 928 20.86 45.93 -8.03
N ALA A 929 19.96 46.87 -8.39
CA ALA A 929 19.95 48.22 -7.81
C ALA A 929 19.57 48.27 -6.31
N LEU A 930 18.84 47.26 -5.80
CA LEU A 930 18.37 47.22 -4.41
C LEU A 930 19.29 46.43 -3.48
N ASN A 931 20.10 45.51 -4.00
CA ASN A 931 21.02 44.71 -3.19
C ASN A 931 22.36 45.45 -3.00
N PRO A 932 22.75 45.84 -1.78
CA PRO A 932 24.00 46.55 -1.53
C PRO A 932 25.25 45.65 -1.56
N ALA A 933 25.08 44.32 -1.69
CA ALA A 933 26.19 43.37 -1.75
C ALA A 933 26.88 43.35 -3.13
N ASN A 934 28.14 42.94 -3.18
CA ASN A 934 28.89 42.81 -4.43
C ASN A 934 28.51 41.52 -5.16
N GLY A 935 27.79 41.63 -6.27
CA GLY A 935 27.36 40.51 -7.14
C GLY A 935 26.23 40.93 -8.07
N GLU A 936 25.84 40.06 -9.00
CA GLU A 936 24.67 40.28 -9.87
C GLU A 936 23.65 39.13 -9.75
N TYR A 937 22.37 39.42 -9.99
CA TYR A 937 21.36 38.37 -10.09
C TYR A 937 21.40 37.67 -11.46
N ALA A 938 21.39 36.34 -11.48
CA ALA A 938 21.30 35.58 -12.73
C ALA A 938 19.97 35.85 -13.44
N ILE A 939 19.99 36.12 -14.75
CA ILE A 939 18.77 36.43 -15.54
C ILE A 939 17.78 35.26 -15.57
N ASN A 940 18.28 34.03 -15.59
CA ASN A 940 17.50 32.78 -15.46
C ASN A 940 17.48 32.25 -14.02
N GLY A 941 17.90 33.07 -13.06
CA GLY A 941 17.81 32.77 -11.64
C GLY A 941 16.37 32.88 -11.15
N GLN A 942 15.98 32.00 -10.23
CA GLN A 942 14.65 31.99 -9.62
C GLN A 942 14.20 33.33 -9.00
N ASP A 943 15.13 34.12 -8.43
CA ASP A 943 14.81 35.43 -7.85
C ASP A 943 14.33 36.44 -8.91
N VAL A 944 14.78 36.28 -10.16
CA VAL A 944 14.35 37.09 -11.31
C VAL A 944 13.11 36.47 -11.97
N LEU A 945 13.15 35.16 -12.23
CA LEU A 945 12.10 34.46 -12.97
C LEU A 945 10.74 34.50 -12.25
N VAL A 946 10.69 34.34 -10.91
CA VAL A 946 9.41 34.34 -10.18
C VAL A 946 8.66 35.68 -10.29
N PRO A 947 9.25 36.83 -9.92
CA PRO A 947 8.58 38.12 -10.07
C PRO A 947 8.29 38.47 -11.54
N ALA A 948 9.16 38.14 -12.49
CA ALA A 948 8.87 38.32 -13.93
C ALA A 948 7.66 37.49 -14.39
N PHE A 949 7.57 36.25 -13.95
CA PHE A 949 6.46 35.34 -14.22
C PHE A 949 5.15 35.84 -13.58
N LEU A 950 5.21 36.29 -12.33
CA LEU A 950 4.07 36.89 -11.66
C LEU A 950 3.61 38.19 -12.32
N ALA A 951 4.54 39.03 -12.83
CA ALA A 951 4.19 40.25 -13.54
C ALA A 951 3.43 39.95 -14.84
N ALA A 952 4.01 39.08 -15.68
CA ALA A 952 3.44 38.70 -16.98
C ALA A 952 2.05 38.06 -16.83
N TYR A 953 1.91 37.01 -16.02
CA TYR A 953 0.66 36.25 -15.93
C TYR A 953 -0.41 36.92 -15.06
N ARG A 954 -0.07 37.91 -14.23
CA ARG A 954 -1.07 38.76 -13.54
C ARG A 954 -1.48 39.99 -14.36
N GLY A 955 -0.78 40.29 -15.45
CA GLY A 955 -0.99 41.52 -16.23
C GLY A 955 -0.62 42.77 -15.45
N LYS A 956 0.47 42.73 -14.69
CA LYS A 956 1.02 43.87 -13.94
C LYS A 956 2.33 44.33 -14.56
N ASP A 957 2.60 45.63 -14.44
CA ASP A 957 3.89 46.19 -14.88
C ASP A 957 5.05 45.62 -14.04
N ALA A 958 6.13 45.23 -14.72
CA ALA A 958 7.34 44.70 -14.09
C ALA A 958 8.12 45.77 -13.31
N GLY A 959 7.97 47.05 -13.64
CA GLY A 959 8.57 48.17 -12.92
C GLY A 959 8.01 48.40 -11.51
N GLU A 960 6.74 48.06 -11.28
CA GLU A 960 6.04 48.30 -10.00
C GLU A 960 5.81 47.03 -9.18
N MET A 961 6.02 45.84 -9.76
CA MET A 961 5.75 44.57 -9.09
C MET A 961 6.65 44.36 -7.85
N ASN A 962 6.10 43.75 -6.80
CA ASN A 962 6.87 43.38 -5.61
C ASN A 962 7.86 42.26 -5.96
N LEU A 963 9.13 42.47 -5.65
CA LEU A 963 10.24 41.57 -5.95
C LEU A 963 10.34 40.36 -4.98
N ASN A 964 9.50 40.30 -3.94
CA ASN A 964 9.43 39.13 -3.08
C ASN A 964 8.66 37.99 -3.80
N PRO A 965 9.26 36.80 -3.98
CA PRO A 965 8.60 35.65 -4.59
C PRO A 965 7.42 35.09 -3.77
N PHE A 966 7.16 35.58 -2.55
CA PHE A 966 6.06 35.14 -1.69
C PHE A 966 5.05 36.27 -1.45
N PRO A 967 3.96 36.39 -2.24
CA PRO A 967 2.99 37.49 -2.12
C PRO A 967 2.31 37.57 -0.75
N LYS A 968 2.37 38.72 -0.07
CA LYS A 968 1.93 38.88 1.33
C LYS A 968 0.43 38.66 1.57
N THR A 969 -0.41 39.29 0.76
CA THR A 969 -1.84 39.42 0.99
C THR A 969 -2.64 38.45 0.13
N PRO A 970 -3.50 37.60 0.72
CA PRO A 970 -4.43 36.79 -0.06
C PRO A 970 -5.47 37.67 -0.73
N LEU A 971 -5.72 37.44 -2.01
CA LEU A 971 -6.77 38.10 -2.76
C LEU A 971 -8.06 37.25 -2.76
N PRO A 972 -9.25 37.88 -2.75
CA PRO A 972 -10.49 37.14 -2.69
C PRO A 972 -10.82 36.47 -4.04
N ASN A 973 -10.97 35.16 -4.01
CA ASN A 973 -11.70 34.39 -5.01
C ASN A 973 -13.20 34.57 -4.79
N TRP A 974 -14.03 34.34 -5.80
CA TRP A 974 -15.48 34.58 -5.70
C TRP A 974 -16.31 33.48 -6.37
N ARG A 975 -17.51 33.30 -5.83
CA ARG A 975 -18.60 32.53 -6.43
C ARG A 975 -19.87 33.34 -6.40
N ILE A 976 -20.51 33.49 -7.55
CA ILE A 976 -21.74 34.22 -7.76
C ILE A 976 -22.83 33.20 -8.11
N ASP A 977 -23.94 33.20 -7.38
CA ASP A 977 -25.12 32.40 -7.67
C ASP A 977 -26.36 33.30 -7.66
N TYR A 978 -27.14 33.31 -8.74
CA TYR A 978 -28.37 34.11 -8.88
C TYR A 978 -29.57 33.23 -9.23
N SER A 979 -30.51 33.11 -8.30
CA SER A 979 -31.74 32.30 -8.47
C SER A 979 -33.03 33.14 -8.56
N GLY A 980 -32.92 34.46 -8.47
CA GLY A 980 -34.08 35.38 -8.40
C GLY A 980 -34.81 35.62 -9.74
N LEU A 981 -34.25 35.17 -10.87
CA LEU A 981 -34.83 35.38 -12.20
C LEU A 981 -36.21 34.72 -12.37
N SER A 982 -36.48 33.63 -11.64
CA SER A 982 -37.79 32.95 -11.66
C SER A 982 -38.93 33.77 -11.04
N ARG A 983 -38.63 34.89 -10.36
CA ARG A 983 -39.65 35.77 -9.75
C ARG A 983 -40.10 36.93 -10.65
N ILE A 984 -39.46 37.12 -11.81
CA ILE A 984 -39.80 38.20 -12.75
C ILE A 984 -41.10 37.84 -13.48
N LYS A 985 -42.06 38.78 -13.50
CA LYS A 985 -43.35 38.62 -14.20
C LYS A 985 -43.09 38.31 -15.68
N GLY A 986 -43.61 37.18 -16.17
CA GLY A 986 -43.35 36.64 -17.51
C GLY A 986 -42.43 35.40 -17.50
N LEU A 987 -41.32 35.42 -16.75
CA LEU A 987 -40.45 34.23 -16.60
C LEU A 987 -41.01 33.23 -15.59
N SER A 988 -41.68 33.71 -14.54
CA SER A 988 -42.36 32.89 -13.52
C SER A 988 -43.49 32.00 -14.06
N ASP A 989 -44.02 32.35 -15.24
CA ASP A 989 -45.10 31.61 -15.86
C ASP A 989 -44.59 30.35 -16.57
N VAL A 990 -43.37 30.42 -17.11
CA VAL A 990 -42.71 29.35 -17.88
C VAL A 990 -41.78 28.50 -17.00
N PHE A 991 -40.96 29.15 -16.17
CA PHE A 991 -39.89 28.53 -15.39
C PHE A 991 -40.26 28.43 -13.90
N THR A 992 -39.96 27.28 -13.27
CA THR A 992 -40.03 27.09 -11.82
C THR A 992 -38.76 27.55 -11.12
N SER A 993 -37.59 27.35 -11.75
CA SER A 993 -36.31 27.88 -11.27
C SER A 993 -35.40 28.26 -12.43
N ILE A 994 -34.66 29.36 -12.25
CA ILE A 994 -33.63 29.84 -13.17
C ILE A 994 -32.44 30.19 -12.29
N ASN A 995 -31.39 29.38 -12.34
CA ASN A 995 -30.17 29.58 -11.56
C ASN A 995 -29.01 29.89 -12.51
N ILE A 996 -28.36 31.03 -12.31
CA ILE A 996 -27.10 31.37 -12.99
C ILE A 996 -25.98 31.31 -11.95
N SER A 997 -24.89 30.63 -12.28
CA SER A 997 -23.72 30.46 -11.42
C SER A 997 -22.43 30.83 -12.16
N HIS A 998 -21.49 31.40 -11.43
CA HIS A 998 -20.14 31.72 -11.87
C HIS A 998 -19.19 31.56 -10.69
N SER A 999 -18.04 30.92 -10.88
CA SER A 999 -17.04 30.77 -9.82
C SER A 999 -15.65 30.96 -10.40
N TYR A 1000 -14.82 31.74 -9.70
CA TYR A 1000 -13.43 32.00 -10.02
C TYR A 1000 -12.54 31.63 -8.84
N VAL A 1001 -11.52 30.83 -9.10
CA VAL A 1001 -10.49 30.46 -8.13
C VAL A 1001 -9.13 30.59 -8.77
N ALA A 1002 -8.24 31.37 -8.18
CA ALA A 1002 -6.83 31.38 -8.54
C ALA A 1002 -5.91 31.26 -7.32
N THR A 1003 -4.83 30.48 -7.46
CA THR A 1003 -3.83 30.23 -6.41
C THR A 1003 -2.42 30.36 -6.96
N TYR A 1004 -1.52 30.81 -6.10
CA TYR A 1004 -0.07 30.76 -6.28
C TYR A 1004 0.51 29.76 -5.28
N ASP A 1005 1.26 28.81 -5.78
CA ASP A 1005 1.80 27.70 -5.00
C ASP A 1005 3.31 27.56 -5.26
N ALA A 1006 4.12 27.74 -4.21
CA ALA A 1006 5.55 27.46 -4.20
C ALA A 1006 5.80 26.29 -3.23
N SER A 1007 6.03 25.10 -3.76
CA SER A 1007 6.05 23.86 -2.98
C SER A 1007 7.45 23.28 -2.85
N ASN A 1008 7.72 22.68 -1.68
CA ASN A 1008 8.93 21.91 -1.37
C ASN A 1008 10.24 22.65 -1.66
N PHE A 1009 10.36 23.88 -1.16
CA PHE A 1009 11.61 24.63 -1.23
C PHE A 1009 12.46 24.43 0.04
N SER A 1010 13.77 24.56 -0.12
CA SER A 1010 14.76 24.50 0.96
C SER A 1010 15.66 25.73 0.94
N ASN A 1011 16.52 25.95 1.92
CA ASN A 1011 17.59 26.93 1.79
C ASN A 1011 18.83 26.35 1.11
N SER A 1012 19.67 27.25 0.56
CA SER A 1012 21.04 26.90 0.19
C SER A 1012 21.88 26.65 1.44
N LEU A 1013 22.74 25.62 1.38
CA LEU A 1013 23.63 25.24 2.49
C LEU A 1013 24.74 26.28 2.77
N GLN A 1014 24.96 27.22 1.84
CA GLN A 1014 25.93 28.30 2.02
C GLN A 1014 25.48 29.32 3.07
N TYR A 1015 24.16 29.45 3.27
CA TYR A 1015 23.61 30.32 4.31
C TYR A 1015 23.43 29.52 5.60
N GLN A 1016 24.04 29.99 6.70
CA GLN A 1016 23.95 29.33 8.01
C GLN A 1016 23.15 30.12 9.06
N GLN A 1017 22.89 31.41 8.83
CA GLN A 1017 22.22 32.30 9.79
C GLN A 1017 20.85 32.78 9.29
N GLY A 1018 19.91 33.03 10.20
CA GLY A 1018 18.61 33.63 9.88
C GLY A 1018 17.62 32.65 9.22
N LEU A 1019 17.88 31.34 9.32
CA LEU A 1019 17.06 30.29 8.73
C LEU A 1019 15.89 29.84 9.64
N GLU A 1020 15.88 30.28 10.89
CA GLU A 1020 14.90 29.87 11.87
C GLU A 1020 13.48 30.35 11.52
N LEU A 1021 12.46 29.62 11.99
CA LEU A 1021 11.07 29.85 11.60
C LEU A 1021 10.42 31.12 12.17
N TYR A 1022 11.10 31.83 13.08
CA TYR A 1022 10.68 33.17 13.51
C TYR A 1022 10.95 34.22 12.41
N ASN A 1023 11.92 33.98 11.52
CA ASN A 1023 12.14 34.79 10.33
C ASN A 1023 11.09 34.44 9.26
N THR A 1024 10.12 35.32 9.09
CA THR A 1024 9.02 35.12 8.12
C THR A 1024 9.51 35.27 6.68
N LEU A 1025 8.91 34.54 5.73
CA LEU A 1025 9.23 34.64 4.30
C LEU A 1025 8.99 36.05 3.71
N GLN A 1026 8.24 36.90 4.42
CA GLN A 1026 7.94 38.28 4.02
C GLN A 1026 9.09 39.25 4.29
N ASN A 1027 9.86 38.99 5.35
CA ASN A 1027 11.00 39.82 5.78
C ASN A 1027 12.30 39.06 5.54
N ARG A 1028 12.50 38.57 4.31
CA ARG A 1028 13.74 37.87 3.92
C ARG A 1028 14.90 38.88 3.83
N ARG A 1029 16.12 38.40 4.11
CA ARG A 1029 17.35 39.14 3.81
C ARG A 1029 17.67 39.05 2.31
N PHE A 1030 18.45 39.99 1.80
CA PHE A 1030 19.03 39.86 0.46
C PHE A 1030 20.15 38.80 0.47
N PRO A 1031 20.34 38.06 -0.62
CA PRO A 1031 21.48 37.14 -0.77
C PRO A 1031 22.80 37.93 -0.72
N SER A 1032 23.79 37.36 -0.04
CA SER A 1032 25.13 37.93 0.13
C SER A 1032 26.23 37.04 -0.46
N GLU A 1033 25.97 35.75 -0.64
CA GLU A 1033 26.92 34.79 -1.18
C GLU A 1033 26.84 34.77 -2.71
N ILE A 1034 28.00 34.65 -3.36
CA ILE A 1034 28.14 34.58 -4.82
C ILE A 1034 28.73 33.25 -5.26
N ASN A 1035 28.40 32.79 -6.47
CA ASN A 1035 29.05 31.64 -7.12
C ASN A 1035 30.34 32.07 -7.85
N ASP A 1036 31.03 31.10 -8.47
CA ASP A 1036 32.27 31.34 -9.23
C ASP A 1036 32.09 32.30 -10.43
N GLU A 1037 30.85 32.50 -10.88
CA GLU A 1037 30.48 33.40 -11.98
C GLU A 1037 30.11 34.82 -11.49
N GLY A 1038 30.23 35.09 -10.19
CA GLY A 1038 29.88 36.38 -9.58
C GLY A 1038 28.37 36.60 -9.39
N GLN A 1039 27.55 35.56 -9.52
CA GLN A 1039 26.10 35.63 -9.39
C GLN A 1039 25.64 35.29 -7.98
N PHE A 1040 24.61 35.98 -7.48
CA PHE A 1040 24.05 35.70 -6.15
C PHE A 1040 23.45 34.30 -6.04
N ILE A 1041 23.83 33.58 -4.99
CA ILE A 1041 23.24 32.30 -4.61
C ILE A 1041 21.92 32.56 -3.88
N PRO A 1042 20.78 32.01 -4.34
CA PRO A 1042 19.49 32.23 -3.69
C PRO A 1042 19.46 31.65 -2.28
N ILE A 1043 18.90 32.41 -1.32
CA ILE A 1043 18.74 31.93 0.06
C ILE A 1043 17.82 30.71 0.11
N TYR A 1044 16.68 30.77 -0.58
CA TYR A 1044 15.72 29.67 -0.68
C TYR A 1044 15.74 29.09 -2.09
N VAL A 1045 16.10 27.83 -2.25
CA VAL A 1045 16.07 27.10 -3.51
C VAL A 1045 14.67 26.54 -3.74
N LEU A 1046 13.97 27.08 -4.72
CA LEU A 1046 12.66 26.64 -5.20
C LEU A 1046 12.86 25.62 -6.33
N ASN A 1047 12.05 24.57 -6.38
CA ASN A 1047 12.06 23.61 -7.51
C ASN A 1047 11.17 24.08 -8.66
N GLN A 1048 9.93 24.46 -8.31
CA GLN A 1048 8.96 25.00 -9.25
C GLN A 1048 7.96 25.90 -8.53
N VAL A 1049 7.33 26.79 -9.31
CA VAL A 1049 6.23 27.63 -8.87
C VAL A 1049 5.04 27.39 -9.79
N VAL A 1050 3.85 27.24 -9.20
CA VAL A 1050 2.62 26.94 -9.93
C VAL A 1050 1.60 28.06 -9.74
N LEU A 1051 1.05 28.55 -10.84
CA LEU A 1051 -0.14 29.39 -10.87
C LEU A 1051 -1.30 28.56 -11.41
N SER A 1052 -2.32 28.35 -10.57
CA SER A 1052 -3.53 27.62 -10.96
C SER A 1052 -4.70 28.59 -11.04
N GLU A 1053 -5.43 28.58 -12.14
CA GLU A 1053 -6.62 29.39 -12.37
C GLU A 1053 -7.76 28.51 -12.89
N ARG A 1054 -8.92 28.62 -12.26
CA ARG A 1054 -10.08 27.81 -12.59
C ARG A 1054 -11.37 28.62 -12.51
N PHE A 1055 -12.12 28.55 -13.61
CA PHE A 1055 -13.50 28.95 -13.70
C PHE A 1055 -14.39 27.70 -13.68
N SER A 1056 -15.10 27.48 -12.59
CA SER A 1056 -15.86 26.23 -12.38
C SER A 1056 -17.21 26.50 -11.69
N PRO A 1057 -18.23 26.96 -12.44
CA PRO A 1057 -18.21 27.26 -13.87
C PRO A 1057 -17.81 28.70 -14.20
N LEU A 1058 -17.32 28.97 -15.42
CA LEU A 1058 -17.25 30.33 -15.97
C LEU A 1058 -18.67 30.87 -16.16
N ILE A 1059 -19.55 30.06 -16.75
CA ILE A 1059 -20.98 30.32 -16.85
C ILE A 1059 -21.69 28.99 -16.66
N GLY A 1060 -22.50 28.89 -15.62
CA GLY A 1060 -23.41 27.76 -15.37
C GLY A 1060 -24.84 28.25 -15.35
N ILE A 1061 -25.71 27.69 -16.19
CA ILE A 1061 -27.13 28.04 -16.28
C ILE A 1061 -27.93 26.76 -16.05
N ASP A 1062 -28.83 26.78 -15.07
CA ASP A 1062 -29.74 25.67 -14.75
C ASP A 1062 -31.19 26.20 -14.78
N LEU A 1063 -31.98 25.68 -15.70
CA LEU A 1063 -33.34 26.09 -15.99
C LEU A 1063 -34.30 24.92 -15.77
N MET A 1064 -35.26 25.08 -14.87
CA MET A 1064 -36.36 24.13 -14.68
C MET A 1064 -37.67 24.80 -15.11
N THR A 1065 -38.43 24.13 -15.97
CA THR A 1065 -39.77 24.59 -16.41
C THR A 1065 -40.88 23.95 -15.57
N LYS A 1066 -42.07 24.56 -15.57
CA LYS A 1066 -43.28 23.92 -14.98
C LYS A 1066 -43.66 22.60 -15.67
N GLY A 1067 -43.26 22.45 -16.93
CA GLY A 1067 -43.47 21.23 -17.73
C GLY A 1067 -42.48 20.09 -17.44
N ARG A 1068 -41.69 20.15 -16.35
CA ARG A 1068 -40.65 19.16 -15.98
C ARG A 1068 -39.57 18.98 -17.06
N LEU A 1069 -39.26 20.04 -17.80
CA LEU A 1069 -38.05 20.16 -18.62
C LEU A 1069 -36.94 20.84 -17.81
N ASN A 1070 -35.81 20.18 -17.67
CA ASN A 1070 -34.58 20.66 -17.07
C ASN A 1070 -33.51 20.88 -18.15
N ILE A 1071 -32.90 22.05 -18.19
CA ILE A 1071 -31.82 22.41 -19.12
C ILE A 1071 -30.67 22.95 -18.28
N ALA A 1072 -29.52 22.27 -18.32
CA ALA A 1072 -28.31 22.72 -17.65
C ALA A 1072 -27.16 22.88 -18.65
N VAL A 1073 -26.56 24.07 -18.70
CA VAL A 1073 -25.38 24.40 -19.51
C VAL A 1073 -24.27 24.79 -18.55
N ASN A 1074 -23.10 24.14 -18.64
CA ASN A 1074 -21.93 24.49 -17.85
C ASN A 1074 -20.72 24.67 -18.77
N TYR A 1075 -20.06 25.82 -18.67
CA TYR A 1075 -18.79 26.05 -19.33
C TYR A 1075 -17.71 26.28 -18.27
N ASN A 1076 -16.74 25.36 -18.17
CA ASN A 1076 -15.60 25.47 -17.28
C ASN A 1076 -14.35 25.80 -18.08
N LYS A 1077 -13.42 26.52 -17.45
CA LYS A 1077 -12.13 26.86 -18.02
C LYS A 1077 -11.06 26.74 -16.95
N GLU A 1078 -9.98 26.04 -17.23
CA GLU A 1078 -8.86 25.83 -16.31
C GLU A 1078 -7.54 26.15 -17.01
N ARG A 1079 -6.63 26.77 -16.28
CA ARG A 1079 -5.27 27.09 -16.71
C ARG A 1079 -4.32 26.84 -15.54
N ASN A 1080 -3.40 25.89 -15.70
CA ASN A 1080 -2.35 25.59 -14.74
C ASN A 1080 -1.00 25.89 -15.40
N LEU A 1081 -0.20 26.74 -14.76
CA LEU A 1081 1.10 27.21 -15.26
C LEU A 1081 2.17 26.80 -14.26
N GLY A 1082 3.08 25.91 -14.63
CA GLY A 1082 4.23 25.51 -13.82
C GLY A 1082 5.53 26.07 -14.38
N LEU A 1083 6.23 26.91 -13.62
CA LEU A 1083 7.58 27.38 -13.94
C LEU A 1083 8.59 26.48 -13.22
N ASN A 1084 9.43 25.78 -13.98
CA ASN A 1084 10.53 24.96 -13.47
C ASN A 1084 11.85 25.74 -13.59
N PHE A 1085 12.63 25.80 -12.51
CA PHE A 1085 13.88 26.57 -12.47
C PHE A 1085 15.09 25.79 -12.97
N SER A 1086 15.10 24.45 -12.91
CA SER A 1086 16.26 23.64 -13.33
C SER A 1086 16.55 23.73 -14.82
N ASN A 1087 15.51 23.89 -15.64
CA ASN A 1087 15.61 24.03 -17.09
C ASN A 1087 14.94 25.31 -17.61
N ALA A 1088 14.61 26.24 -16.70
CA ALA A 1088 13.99 27.53 -16.98
C ALA A 1088 12.83 27.45 -17.99
N GLN A 1089 11.92 26.48 -17.82
CA GLN A 1089 10.80 26.25 -18.74
C GLN A 1089 9.44 26.46 -18.05
N VAL A 1090 8.47 26.94 -18.82
CA VAL A 1090 7.06 27.08 -18.40
C VAL A 1090 6.23 25.98 -19.05
N THR A 1091 5.63 25.13 -18.23
CA THR A 1091 4.62 24.17 -18.67
C THR A 1091 3.23 24.77 -18.45
N GLU A 1092 2.47 24.95 -19.51
CA GLU A 1092 1.09 25.41 -19.44
C GLU A 1092 0.13 24.29 -19.81
N GLN A 1093 -0.83 24.01 -18.93
CA GLN A 1093 -1.95 23.13 -19.19
C GLN A 1093 -3.24 23.94 -19.23
N ARG A 1094 -3.99 23.85 -20.32
CA ARG A 1094 -5.30 24.46 -20.50
C ARG A 1094 -6.37 23.39 -20.62
N SER A 1095 -7.51 23.59 -19.98
CA SER A 1095 -8.71 22.77 -20.15
C SER A 1095 -9.92 23.65 -20.41
N ASN A 1096 -10.68 23.33 -21.46
CA ASN A 1096 -11.98 23.94 -21.71
C ASN A 1096 -13.03 22.84 -21.70
N ASP A 1097 -13.99 22.93 -20.77
CA ASP A 1097 -15.03 21.93 -20.62
C ASP A 1097 -16.39 22.57 -20.94
N PHE A 1098 -17.11 22.01 -21.89
CA PHE A 1098 -18.47 22.38 -22.19
C PHE A 1098 -19.40 21.20 -21.90
N GLY A 1099 -20.34 21.39 -20.98
CA GLY A 1099 -21.37 20.42 -20.62
C GLY A 1099 -22.75 20.95 -20.94
N PHE A 1100 -23.58 20.10 -21.55
CA PHE A 1100 -24.98 20.37 -21.83
C PHE A 1100 -25.82 19.17 -21.41
N ASN A 1101 -26.74 19.37 -20.48
CA ASN A 1101 -27.64 18.34 -19.99
C ASN A 1101 -29.08 18.80 -20.23
N LEU A 1102 -29.86 17.96 -20.91
CA LEU A 1102 -31.28 18.17 -21.16
C LEU A 1102 -32.03 16.97 -20.57
N ALA A 1103 -32.97 17.20 -19.66
CA ALA A 1103 -33.81 16.15 -19.10
C ALA A 1103 -35.29 16.55 -19.16
N TYR A 1104 -36.14 15.69 -19.70
CA TYR A 1104 -37.57 15.94 -19.86
C TYR A 1104 -38.38 14.74 -19.41
N THR A 1105 -39.36 14.96 -18.53
CA THR A 1105 -40.28 13.91 -18.10
C THR A 1105 -41.70 14.25 -18.52
N LYS A 1106 -42.27 13.48 -19.45
CA LYS A 1106 -43.67 13.58 -19.85
C LYS A 1106 -44.49 12.53 -19.12
N ALA A 1107 -45.45 12.99 -18.30
CA ALA A 1107 -46.38 12.09 -17.64
C ALA A 1107 -47.51 11.63 -18.55
N GLY A 1108 -47.95 10.38 -18.38
CA GLY A 1108 -49.14 9.81 -19.04
C GLY A 1108 -49.01 9.60 -20.55
N VAL A 1109 -47.80 9.30 -21.04
CA VAL A 1109 -47.58 8.95 -22.45
C VAL A 1109 -48.26 7.61 -22.73
N LYS A 1110 -49.13 7.61 -23.75
CA LYS A 1110 -49.85 6.43 -24.22
C LYS A 1110 -48.98 5.69 -25.22
N VAL A 1111 -48.25 4.68 -24.76
CA VAL A 1111 -47.53 3.78 -25.67
C VAL A 1111 -48.37 2.51 -25.84
N PRO A 1112 -48.84 2.20 -27.07
CA PRO A 1112 -49.59 0.97 -27.31
C PRO A 1112 -48.61 -0.21 -27.29
N PHE A 1113 -48.85 -1.17 -26.40
CA PHE A 1113 -48.14 -2.45 -26.42
C PHE A 1113 -49.11 -3.55 -26.87
N LYS A 1114 -48.66 -4.41 -27.78
CA LYS A 1114 -49.40 -5.64 -28.13
C LYS A 1114 -48.95 -6.75 -27.20
N PHE A 1115 -49.83 -7.14 -26.27
CA PHE A 1115 -49.61 -8.28 -25.39
C PHE A 1115 -50.70 -9.31 -25.67
N GLN A 1116 -50.31 -10.52 -26.09
CA GLN A 1116 -51.25 -11.61 -26.45
C GLN A 1116 -52.34 -11.19 -27.46
N GLY A 1117 -51.98 -10.40 -28.48
CA GLY A 1117 -52.91 -9.96 -29.53
C GLY A 1117 -53.89 -8.85 -29.14
N ARG A 1118 -53.96 -8.43 -27.86
CA ARG A 1118 -54.70 -7.24 -27.42
C ARG A 1118 -53.77 -6.03 -27.34
N GLU A 1119 -54.21 -4.90 -27.90
CA GLU A 1119 -53.54 -3.61 -27.72
C GLU A 1119 -53.90 -3.05 -26.33
N THR A 1120 -52.94 -3.07 -25.40
CA THR A 1120 -53.07 -2.43 -24.09
C THR A 1120 -52.32 -1.10 -24.12
N ILE A 1121 -53.04 -0.02 -23.80
CA ILE A 1121 -52.48 1.33 -23.76
C ILE A 1121 -52.05 1.61 -22.32
N LEU A 1122 -50.75 1.54 -22.06
CA LEU A 1122 -50.18 1.94 -20.77
C LEU A 1122 -50.02 3.46 -20.75
N LYS A 1123 -50.39 4.09 -19.64
CA LYS A 1123 -50.27 5.55 -19.43
C LYS A 1123 -49.20 5.83 -18.38
N ASN A 1124 -47.94 5.69 -18.75
CA ASN A 1124 -46.84 5.87 -17.82
C ASN A 1124 -45.94 7.06 -18.20
N ASP A 1125 -44.96 7.31 -17.35
CA ASP A 1125 -44.01 8.41 -17.51
C ASP A 1125 -42.91 8.02 -18.50
N LEU A 1126 -42.69 8.88 -19.49
CA LEU A 1126 -41.57 8.83 -20.43
C LEU A 1126 -40.51 9.84 -19.98
N GLN A 1127 -39.28 9.39 -19.82
CA GLN A 1127 -38.11 10.18 -19.46
C GLN A 1127 -37.17 10.27 -20.65
N LEU A 1128 -36.87 11.47 -21.12
CA LEU A 1128 -35.85 11.74 -22.13
C LEU A 1128 -34.68 12.44 -21.45
N ARG A 1129 -33.47 11.99 -21.67
CA ARG A 1129 -32.26 12.63 -21.16
C ARG A 1129 -31.20 12.68 -22.24
N LEU A 1130 -30.53 13.80 -22.41
CA LEU A 1130 -29.40 13.99 -23.31
C LEU A 1130 -28.29 14.66 -22.51
N ASP A 1131 -27.20 13.93 -22.27
CA ASP A 1131 -25.98 14.49 -21.71
C ASP A 1131 -24.93 14.62 -22.83
N MET A 1132 -24.39 15.82 -23.01
CA MET A 1132 -23.29 16.10 -23.92
C MET A 1132 -22.15 16.74 -23.14
N LYS A 1133 -20.93 16.25 -23.34
CA LYS A 1133 -19.73 16.77 -22.68
C LYS A 1133 -18.59 16.84 -23.69
N ILE A 1134 -18.01 18.02 -23.86
CA ILE A 1134 -16.83 18.28 -24.68
C ILE A 1134 -15.74 18.77 -23.73
N VAL A 1135 -14.60 18.09 -23.70
CA VAL A 1135 -13.44 18.46 -22.88
C VAL A 1135 -12.25 18.56 -23.81
N ASP A 1136 -11.67 19.74 -23.90
CA ASP A 1136 -10.46 19.98 -24.68
C ASP A 1136 -9.31 20.30 -23.73
N THR A 1137 -8.39 19.35 -23.57
CA THR A 1137 -7.17 19.54 -22.78
C THR A 1137 -5.96 19.66 -23.70
N GLN A 1138 -5.08 20.60 -23.39
CA GLN A 1138 -3.81 20.79 -24.08
C GLN A 1138 -2.72 21.14 -23.08
N GLN A 1139 -1.57 20.48 -23.18
CA GLN A 1139 -0.37 20.77 -22.42
C GLN A 1139 0.75 21.20 -23.38
N VAL A 1140 1.25 22.42 -23.16
CA VAL A 1140 2.30 23.04 -23.95
C VAL A 1140 3.50 23.29 -23.06
N GLN A 1141 4.68 22.84 -23.49
CA GLN A 1141 5.96 23.18 -22.88
C GLN A 1141 6.55 24.35 -23.65
N ARG A 1142 6.88 25.43 -22.93
CA ARG A 1142 7.53 26.62 -23.46
C ARG A 1142 8.87 26.79 -22.79
N LYS A 1143 9.91 26.73 -23.60
CA LYS A 1143 11.28 26.99 -23.16
C LYS A 1143 11.68 28.38 -23.62
N ILE A 1144 12.56 29.00 -22.85
CA ILE A 1144 13.12 30.30 -23.18
C ILE A 1144 13.96 30.16 -24.46
N GLU A 1145 13.83 31.08 -25.41
CA GLU A 1145 14.59 31.11 -26.68
C GLU A 1145 14.34 29.95 -27.66
N GLU A 1146 13.44 29.00 -27.32
CA GLU A 1146 13.01 27.89 -28.20
C GLU A 1146 11.50 27.99 -28.52
N GLY A 1147 11.05 27.27 -29.55
CA GLY A 1147 9.63 27.18 -29.92
C GLY A 1147 8.79 26.41 -28.90
N SER A 1148 7.48 26.71 -28.86
CA SER A 1148 6.52 26.01 -27.98
C SER A 1148 6.19 24.60 -28.52
N THR A 1149 6.24 23.57 -27.67
CA THR A 1149 5.96 22.18 -28.05
C THR A 1149 4.75 21.61 -27.32
N VAL A 1150 3.87 20.90 -28.03
CA VAL A 1150 2.71 20.22 -27.42
C VAL A 1150 3.13 18.82 -26.98
N THR A 1151 3.11 18.54 -25.69
CA THR A 1151 3.59 17.25 -25.15
C THR A 1151 2.48 16.32 -24.73
N ASN A 1152 1.28 16.84 -24.49
CA ASN A 1152 0.10 16.06 -24.13
C ASN A 1152 -1.17 16.84 -24.45
N GLY A 1153 -2.30 16.15 -24.51
CA GLY A 1153 -3.60 16.77 -24.69
C GLY A 1153 -4.58 15.84 -25.38
N ASN A 1154 -5.85 16.08 -25.17
CA ASN A 1154 -6.92 15.29 -25.74
C ASN A 1154 -8.22 16.08 -25.87
N LEU A 1155 -8.89 15.94 -27.01
CA LEU A 1155 -10.26 16.37 -27.20
C LEU A 1155 -11.21 15.17 -26.99
N ASN A 1156 -11.94 15.19 -25.89
CA ASN A 1156 -12.93 14.17 -25.54
C ASN A 1156 -14.35 14.70 -25.76
N ILE A 1157 -15.11 14.04 -26.64
CA ILE A 1157 -16.50 14.38 -26.95
C ILE A 1157 -17.38 13.19 -26.57
N GLN A 1158 -18.34 13.42 -25.67
CA GLN A 1158 -19.31 12.44 -25.21
C GLN A 1158 -20.73 12.92 -25.51
N ILE A 1159 -21.55 12.05 -26.09
CA ILE A 1159 -22.96 12.31 -26.42
C ILE A 1159 -23.77 11.10 -25.97
N ARG A 1160 -24.67 11.29 -25.01
CA ARG A 1160 -25.43 10.24 -24.32
C ARG A 1160 -26.94 10.52 -24.24
N PRO A 1161 -27.69 10.45 -25.35
CA PRO A 1161 -29.15 10.40 -25.30
C PRO A 1161 -29.65 9.06 -24.75
N THR A 1162 -30.61 9.15 -23.83
CA THR A 1162 -31.32 8.01 -23.22
C THR A 1162 -32.82 8.30 -23.17
N ILE A 1163 -33.61 7.26 -23.38
CA ILE A 1163 -35.07 7.28 -23.35
C ILE A 1163 -35.51 6.18 -22.38
N GLY A 1164 -36.04 6.56 -21.22
CA GLY A 1164 -36.61 5.65 -20.23
C GLY A 1164 -38.12 5.64 -20.28
N TYR A 1165 -38.74 4.46 -20.23
CA TYR A 1165 -40.18 4.27 -20.08
C TYR A 1165 -40.46 3.30 -18.95
N VAL A 1166 -41.09 3.81 -17.89
CA VAL A 1166 -41.46 3.01 -16.72
C VAL A 1166 -42.70 2.20 -17.10
N ILE A 1167 -42.61 0.88 -17.22
CA ILE A 1167 -43.74 0.03 -17.60
C ILE A 1167 -44.63 -0.27 -16.39
N ASN A 1168 -44.02 -0.60 -15.24
CA ASN A 1168 -44.68 -0.72 -13.94
C ASN A 1168 -43.63 -0.54 -12.81
N GLN A 1169 -44.02 -0.74 -11.54
CA GLN A 1169 -43.09 -0.61 -10.38
C GLN A 1169 -41.88 -1.54 -10.46
N ASN A 1170 -42.01 -2.66 -11.17
CA ASN A 1170 -41.00 -3.71 -11.27
C ASN A 1170 -40.26 -3.68 -12.61
N LEU A 1171 -40.79 -3.05 -13.66
CA LEU A 1171 -40.28 -3.15 -15.02
C LEU A 1171 -40.02 -1.77 -15.63
N ASN A 1172 -38.78 -1.51 -16.03
CA ASN A 1172 -38.36 -0.29 -16.70
C ASN A 1172 -37.63 -0.62 -18.01
N LEU A 1173 -37.96 0.09 -19.10
CA LEU A 1173 -37.29 0.00 -20.38
C LEU A 1173 -36.45 1.25 -20.62
N THR A 1174 -35.15 1.10 -20.82
CA THR A 1174 -34.24 2.21 -21.17
C THR A 1174 -33.60 1.95 -22.53
N ILE A 1175 -33.84 2.81 -23.50
CA ILE A 1175 -33.09 2.85 -24.75
C ILE A 1175 -31.95 3.85 -24.58
N TYR A 1176 -30.74 3.46 -24.94
CA TYR A 1176 -29.56 4.32 -24.82
C TYR A 1176 -28.75 4.35 -26.11
N PHE A 1177 -28.10 5.49 -26.35
CA PHE A 1177 -27.04 5.65 -27.33
C PHE A 1177 -25.91 6.42 -26.63
N ASP A 1178 -24.71 5.86 -26.60
CA ASP A 1178 -23.51 6.50 -26.06
C ASP A 1178 -22.44 6.53 -27.15
N ARG A 1179 -22.04 7.74 -27.55
CA ARG A 1179 -20.91 7.96 -28.43
C ARG A 1179 -19.83 8.72 -27.68
N THR A 1180 -18.66 8.12 -27.56
CA THR A 1180 -17.46 8.72 -26.99
C THR A 1180 -16.37 8.80 -28.08
N ILE A 1181 -15.89 9.99 -28.36
CA ILE A 1181 -14.79 10.28 -29.29
C ILE A 1181 -13.63 10.83 -28.47
N ASN A 1182 -12.45 10.25 -28.67
CA ASN A 1182 -11.19 10.64 -28.06
C ASN A 1182 -10.23 10.98 -29.20
N ASP A 1183 -9.85 12.24 -29.31
CA ASP A 1183 -9.01 12.80 -30.37
C ASP A 1183 -7.74 13.40 -29.75
N PRO A 1184 -6.64 12.63 -29.68
CA PRO A 1184 -5.40 13.08 -29.07
C PRO A 1184 -4.81 14.33 -29.75
N ARG A 1185 -4.21 15.23 -28.97
CA ARG A 1185 -3.50 16.41 -29.49
C ARG A 1185 -2.05 16.10 -29.91
N VAL A 1186 -1.55 14.90 -29.58
CA VAL A 1186 -0.21 14.40 -29.93
C VAL A 1186 -0.31 13.35 -31.05
N THR A 1187 0.72 13.25 -31.88
CA THR A 1187 0.78 12.33 -33.03
C THR A 1187 0.98 10.86 -32.62
N THR A 1188 1.54 10.62 -31.44
CA THR A 1188 1.85 9.28 -30.90
C THR A 1188 0.64 8.51 -30.38
N ALA A 1189 -0.58 9.07 -30.46
CA ALA A 1189 -1.81 8.40 -30.06
C ALA A 1189 -2.86 8.39 -31.17
N PHE A 1190 -3.65 7.32 -31.23
CA PHE A 1190 -4.69 7.16 -32.24
C PHE A 1190 -6.02 7.75 -31.80
N LYS A 1191 -6.72 8.40 -32.74
CA LYS A 1191 -8.12 8.78 -32.57
C LYS A 1191 -8.99 7.54 -32.38
N ARG A 1192 -9.79 7.53 -31.32
CA ARG A 1192 -10.71 6.44 -31.00
C ARG A 1192 -12.14 6.96 -30.93
N ALA A 1193 -13.06 6.24 -31.56
CA ALA A 1193 -14.48 6.48 -31.41
C ALA A 1193 -15.17 5.17 -31.02
N SER A 1194 -15.89 5.17 -29.90
CA SER A 1194 -16.75 4.07 -29.48
C SER A 1194 -18.19 4.53 -29.56
N THR A 1195 -19.05 3.72 -30.16
CA THR A 1195 -20.49 3.93 -30.22
C THR A 1195 -21.18 2.70 -29.69
N SER A 1196 -22.01 2.86 -28.66
CA SER A 1196 -22.86 1.81 -28.14
C SER A 1196 -24.32 2.25 -28.24
N PHE A 1197 -25.18 1.32 -28.64
CA PHE A 1197 -26.60 1.53 -28.76
C PHE A 1197 -27.31 0.26 -28.32
N GLY A 1198 -28.41 0.39 -27.59
CA GLY A 1198 -29.16 -0.77 -27.13
C GLY A 1198 -30.40 -0.41 -26.33
N GLY A 1199 -31.23 -1.42 -26.07
CA GLY A 1199 -32.34 -1.37 -25.14
C GLY A 1199 -32.04 -2.24 -23.92
N GLN A 1200 -32.14 -1.66 -22.73
CA GLN A 1200 -32.02 -2.35 -21.46
C GLN A 1200 -33.41 -2.48 -20.82
N LEU A 1201 -33.85 -3.72 -20.62
CA LEU A 1201 -35.04 -4.01 -19.82
C LEU A 1201 -34.59 -4.37 -18.40
N ARG A 1202 -34.99 -3.59 -17.40
CA ARG A 1202 -34.68 -3.84 -15.99
C ARG A 1202 -35.93 -4.32 -15.28
N PHE A 1203 -35.88 -5.55 -14.75
CA PHE A 1203 -36.92 -6.10 -13.89
C PHE A 1203 -36.42 -6.15 -12.43
N ASN A 1204 -37.06 -5.43 -11.53
CA ASN A 1204 -36.79 -5.43 -10.10
C ASN A 1204 -37.83 -6.30 -9.38
N LEU A 1205 -37.36 -7.35 -8.71
CA LEU A 1205 -38.18 -8.33 -7.99
C LEU A 1205 -38.44 -7.93 -6.53
N SER A 1206 -37.96 -6.76 -6.06
CA SER A 1206 -38.15 -6.35 -4.67
C SER A 1206 -39.59 -5.91 -4.38
N GLN A 1207 -40.36 -6.78 -3.73
CA GLN A 1207 -41.40 -6.40 -2.78
C GLN A 1207 -40.98 -6.85 -1.39
#